data_AF-A0A3E4WEY1-F1
#
_entry.id   AF-A0A3E4WEY1-F1
#
_cell.length_a   1.000
_cell.length_b   1.000
_cell.length_c   1.000
_cell.angle_alpha   90.00
_cell.angle_beta   90.00
_cell.angle_gamma   90.00
#
_symmetry.space_group_name_H-M   'P 1'
#
loop_
_entity.id
_entity.type
_entity.pdbx_description
1 polymer ?
#
loop_
_entity_poly.entity_id
_entity_poly.type
_entity_poly.pdbx_seq_one_letter_code
_entity_poly.pdbx_strand_id
1 'polypeptide(L)'
;MNDKIHKALGIFLDAMRPFVVGFLQQHFPNEPWERLYFSRLKVPKRATWNQALKAQGENQSCISLIDYNNLTDFALGFKQELGIEFGLPDKANKFISYLQELKDIRNKCNHYQVLDNEEIDGAYLYIKQAAKLMKMDELVSEIDNIKNQEQPMAQPVQAMAPPMQTAAVTMREDAPIPAWFTNVYPHYDIRNGVLDESIFAANLGEVALGIGQEVYNNPTIFFEKTYITAGLRDIANRVVRALNGEESENRVISLQTGFGGGKTHTLISLYHITKAGRSLLSSAYTTHLLNKDIHPEYNDAKVAVFTNNTTDVAQGRTTEEGITIHTLWGELAYQLGGAEGYNKVRANDESRTAPSSSIFKPILAQNTPSLILIDELADYCNKANGIMVGKGTLYTQTVSFLQTLTESVAAVPQCVLIATLPASATEVASSEIGQQILSSLENRIVRVGTGIKPVDDEEIFEVVRRRLFENVGNPDTIEQVLTRYKNTYHNRRSDLPAEADRIEYINKMRKAYPFHPELIDMFRLKWGNDPHFQRTRGVLRLLASIVKDLWSRRGSLSGSQALIHTSDVNLANLPTLTGTITSLIGSQWETVMHADIIGTSSNAYKIDNEDPQSNSCKYSLAQGIATTLLMSSIGGSQNKGLNIEQLKLCMLRPSAFQHSEINNALNKLEQVAYYLYSTNVGAKTYWFQAKPNINILINSAKSEISAADVKAEILKRLNNQINSNGQLRILINPSGDVPEQKTLTLVILSPDYATQINSINKKVENYVEQIATKKGSTQRVFRNTIFYLTCSESQLGLLQSKLTEYLACERVQHEYSGQLDTDQKKDIIDKKNDANEQANTQLISVYNIAMRYSATDGLEALELHDFARDMQTQITDKLMEAIIEEEWLIRSIGIGTLKANRLYPTLENPINVTTLYEAFLQYDDKPMITGADAVTSTIQKYCYNGEFNVAFGEEGNYSRIYHRENIFGLDVTERQYWLIDKNVMPQDKVETESEDNKTKSENNSHTPPDNSPHKPDDVSSQPVRHFKSIKISGKIPVDQWTQLFSSFIVPLNQNNLEIEVSFKASSTLAKPLDESAQIYKIVKESVQQLGLKLEEIE
;
A
#
# COMPACT_ATOMS: atom_id res chain seq x y z
N MET A 1 56.08 -17.01 5.69
CA MET A 1 56.34 -16.15 6.87
C MET A 1 55.67 -14.79 6.72
N ASN A 2 55.82 -14.12 5.58
CA ASN A 2 55.23 -12.80 5.29
C ASN A 2 53.71 -12.68 5.57
N ASP A 3 52.90 -13.72 5.31
CA ASP A 3 51.43 -13.64 5.38
C ASP A 3 50.85 -13.01 6.67
N LYS A 4 51.41 -13.35 7.84
CA LYS A 4 50.94 -12.80 9.13
C LYS A 4 51.23 -11.29 9.25
N ILE A 5 52.27 -10.79 8.58
CA ILE A 5 52.66 -9.37 8.57
C ILE A 5 51.77 -8.60 7.61
N HIS A 6 51.48 -9.16 6.43
CA HIS A 6 50.47 -8.61 5.51
C HIS A 6 49.14 -8.39 6.25
N LYS A 7 48.67 -9.39 7.00
CA LYS A 7 47.44 -9.28 7.81
C LYS A 7 47.54 -8.20 8.90
N ALA A 8 48.66 -8.14 9.62
CA ALA A 8 48.90 -7.12 10.64
C ALA A 8 48.94 -5.68 10.07
N LEU A 9 49.59 -5.48 8.92
CA LEU A 9 49.65 -4.21 8.20
C LEU A 9 48.27 -3.76 7.69
N GLY A 10 47.43 -4.69 7.22
CA GLY A 10 46.06 -4.40 6.81
C GLY A 10 45.20 -3.89 7.96
N ILE A 11 45.17 -4.64 9.07
CA ILE A 11 44.37 -4.29 10.26
C ILE A 11 44.84 -2.97 10.90
N PHE A 12 46.16 -2.71 10.91
CA PHE A 12 46.68 -1.41 11.35
C PHE A 12 46.19 -0.26 10.45
N LEU A 13 46.13 -0.43 9.13
CA LEU A 13 45.63 0.60 8.22
C LEU A 13 44.12 0.86 8.42
N ASP A 14 43.33 -0.20 8.59
CA ASP A 14 41.89 -0.09 8.83
C ASP A 14 41.56 0.60 10.16
N ALA A 15 42.44 0.49 11.17
CA ALA A 15 42.35 1.28 12.39
C ALA A 15 42.89 2.71 12.27
N MET A 16 43.92 2.94 11.43
CA MET A 16 44.48 4.28 11.16
C MET A 16 43.47 5.21 10.46
N ARG A 17 42.64 4.68 9.56
CA ARG A 17 41.62 5.43 8.81
C ARG A 17 40.65 6.23 9.71
N PRO A 18 39.85 5.60 10.61
CA PRO A 18 38.96 6.33 11.51
C PRO A 18 39.72 7.19 12.52
N PHE A 19 40.93 6.79 12.94
CA PHE A 19 41.78 7.64 13.80
C PHE A 19 42.13 8.97 13.14
N VAL A 20 42.59 8.96 11.89
CA VAL A 20 42.94 10.17 11.14
C VAL A 20 41.73 11.11 10.98
N VAL A 21 40.56 10.57 10.62
CA VAL A 21 39.35 11.37 10.44
C VAL A 21 38.87 11.94 11.78
N GLY A 22 38.77 11.12 12.82
CA GLY A 22 38.37 11.57 14.16
C GLY A 22 39.32 12.62 14.74
N PHE A 23 40.64 12.42 14.59
CA PHE A 23 41.66 13.39 14.99
C PHE A 23 41.49 14.75 14.27
N LEU A 24 41.30 14.75 12.95
CA LEU A 24 41.09 15.99 12.20
C LEU A 24 39.78 16.69 12.59
N GLN A 25 38.68 15.95 12.74
CA GLN A 25 37.39 16.49 13.17
C GLN A 25 37.44 17.04 14.60
N GLN A 26 38.20 16.42 15.50
CA GLN A 26 38.33 16.86 16.89
C GLN A 26 39.19 18.12 17.04
N HIS A 27 40.32 18.21 16.31
CA HIS A 27 41.21 19.37 16.36
C HIS A 27 40.77 20.53 15.45
N PHE A 28 39.98 20.26 14.41
CA PHE A 28 39.51 21.25 13.43
C PHE A 28 38.00 21.11 13.11
N PRO A 29 37.08 21.28 14.08
CA PRO A 29 35.66 20.94 13.92
C PRO A 29 34.88 21.79 12.90
N ASN A 30 35.44 22.93 12.47
CA ASN A 30 34.80 23.86 11.52
C ASN A 30 35.29 23.69 10.08
N GLU A 31 36.21 22.75 9.80
CA GLU A 31 36.74 22.51 8.46
C GLU A 31 36.52 21.05 8.02
N PRO A 32 36.15 20.79 6.75
CA PRO A 32 36.03 19.44 6.24
C PRO A 32 37.41 18.76 6.23
N TRP A 33 37.51 17.60 6.89
CA TRP A 33 38.76 16.89 7.12
C TRP A 33 39.48 16.52 5.80
N GLU A 34 38.72 16.29 4.73
CA GLU A 34 39.22 15.97 3.39
C GLU A 34 40.10 17.10 2.85
N ARG A 35 39.64 18.34 3.04
CA ARG A 35 40.33 19.57 2.59
C ARG A 35 41.61 19.79 3.38
N LEU A 36 41.54 19.60 4.70
CA LEU A 36 42.70 19.68 5.59
C LEU A 36 43.76 18.64 5.22
N TYR A 37 43.37 17.37 5.09
CA TYR A 37 44.25 16.27 4.72
C TYR A 37 44.93 16.53 3.37
N PHE A 38 44.14 16.84 2.33
CA PHE A 38 44.63 17.16 0.99
C PHE A 38 45.60 18.34 0.97
N SER A 39 45.35 19.38 1.78
CA SER A 39 46.21 20.58 1.86
C SER A 39 47.63 20.28 2.35
N ARG A 40 47.82 19.19 3.12
CA ARG A 40 49.13 18.78 3.66
C ARG A 40 49.85 17.72 2.81
N LEU A 41 49.18 17.12 1.82
CA LEU A 41 49.82 16.19 0.88
C LEU A 41 50.85 16.90 -0.01
N LYS A 42 51.92 16.17 -0.39
CA LYS A 42 52.91 16.62 -1.38
C LYS A 42 52.30 16.68 -2.78
N VAL A 43 52.81 17.60 -3.64
CA VAL A 43 52.26 17.88 -4.97
C VAL A 43 52.01 16.64 -5.84
N PRO A 44 52.94 15.66 -5.97
CA PRO A 44 52.67 14.46 -6.78
C PRO A 44 51.49 13.63 -6.24
N LYS A 45 51.40 13.48 -4.92
CA LYS A 45 50.32 12.71 -4.27
C LYS A 45 48.97 13.42 -4.34
N ARG A 46 48.93 14.75 -4.48
CA ARG A 46 47.69 15.47 -4.79
C ARG A 46 47.15 15.11 -6.17
N ALA A 47 48.02 14.87 -7.15
CA ALA A 47 47.58 14.39 -8.46
C ALA A 47 46.99 12.97 -8.36
N THR A 48 47.67 12.06 -7.64
CA THR A 48 47.15 10.70 -7.37
C THR A 48 45.82 10.72 -6.61
N TRP A 49 45.71 11.54 -5.57
CA TRP A 49 44.47 11.74 -4.80
C TRP A 49 43.33 12.24 -5.70
N ASN A 50 43.58 13.27 -6.52
CA ASN A 50 42.60 13.79 -7.46
C ASN A 50 42.20 12.78 -8.54
N GLN A 51 43.12 11.90 -8.96
CA GLN A 51 42.82 10.84 -9.92
C GLN A 51 41.94 9.75 -9.29
N ALA A 52 42.24 9.33 -8.06
CA ALA A 52 41.41 8.38 -7.31
C ALA A 52 40.02 8.97 -6.99
N LEU A 53 39.95 10.24 -6.59
CA LEU A 53 38.70 10.94 -6.31
C LEU A 53 37.82 11.11 -7.57
N LYS A 54 38.43 11.30 -8.75
CA LYS A 54 37.75 11.23 -10.05
C LYS A 54 37.25 9.83 -10.41
N ALA A 55 37.93 8.77 -9.96
CA ALA A 55 37.54 7.38 -10.22
C ALA A 55 36.41 6.89 -9.31
N GLN A 56 36.29 7.42 -8.09
CA GLN A 56 35.31 7.01 -7.08
C GLN A 56 33.89 7.62 -7.27
N GLY A 57 33.76 8.69 -8.05
CA GLY A 57 32.47 9.35 -8.33
C GLY A 57 31.97 10.26 -7.20
N GLU A 58 30.97 11.09 -7.49
CA GLU A 58 30.65 12.31 -6.72
C GLU A 58 30.04 12.12 -5.30
N ASN A 59 29.86 10.88 -4.80
CA ASN A 59 29.21 10.62 -3.50
C ASN A 59 29.92 9.57 -2.61
N GLN A 60 31.14 9.13 -2.95
CA GLN A 60 31.88 8.17 -2.11
C GLN A 60 32.74 8.87 -1.04
N SER A 61 32.93 8.21 0.11
CA SER A 61 33.70 8.81 1.20
C SER A 61 35.21 8.71 0.93
N CYS A 62 35.92 9.83 1.12
CA CYS A 62 37.35 9.92 0.86
C CYS A 62 38.21 9.13 1.87
N ILE A 63 37.61 8.46 2.87
CA ILE A 63 38.37 7.78 3.95
C ILE A 63 39.24 6.64 3.42
N SER A 64 38.79 5.96 2.36
CA SER A 64 39.49 4.85 1.73
C SER A 64 40.84 5.27 1.11
N LEU A 65 40.96 6.55 0.71
CA LEU A 65 42.15 7.15 0.10
C LEU A 65 43.30 7.34 1.09
N ILE A 66 43.06 7.18 2.40
CA ILE A 66 44.11 7.14 3.42
C ILE A 66 44.80 5.76 3.34
N ASP A 67 46.10 5.76 3.00
CA ASP A 67 46.97 4.60 2.81
C ASP A 67 48.41 4.89 3.30
N TYR A 68 49.24 3.86 3.48
CA TYR A 68 50.68 3.98 3.80
C TYR A 68 51.42 4.98 2.91
N ASN A 69 51.00 5.13 1.65
CA ASN A 69 51.55 6.09 0.72
C ASN A 69 51.40 7.56 1.16
N ASN A 70 50.37 7.93 1.92
CA ASN A 70 50.11 9.31 2.38
C ASN A 70 50.07 9.50 3.90
N LEU A 71 49.92 8.45 4.71
CA LEU A 71 49.99 8.52 6.19
C LEU A 71 51.24 9.23 6.74
N THR A 72 52.39 9.08 6.08
CA THR A 72 53.64 9.78 6.45
C THR A 72 53.57 11.30 6.21
N ASP A 73 52.89 11.76 5.15
CA ASP A 73 52.70 13.19 4.91
C ASP A 73 51.67 13.79 5.87
N PHE A 74 50.65 13.02 6.27
CA PHE A 74 49.73 13.38 7.35
C PHE A 74 50.47 13.61 8.67
N ALA A 75 51.26 12.64 9.11
CA ALA A 75 51.95 12.71 10.39
C ALA A 75 53.01 13.83 10.45
N LEU A 76 53.66 14.12 9.31
CA LEU A 76 54.51 15.30 9.14
C LEU A 76 53.71 16.61 9.12
N GLY A 77 52.54 16.61 8.45
CA GLY A 77 51.68 17.75 8.25
C GLY A 77 51.00 18.27 9.52
N PHE A 78 50.61 17.38 10.43
CA PHE A 78 49.90 17.68 11.69
C PHE A 78 50.73 17.33 12.93
N LYS A 79 52.05 17.50 12.83
CA LYS A 79 53.01 17.08 13.85
C LYS A 79 52.82 17.75 15.22
N GLN A 80 52.38 19.01 15.26
CA GLN A 80 52.22 19.75 16.52
C GLN A 80 50.98 19.23 17.27
N GLU A 81 49.90 19.06 16.52
CA GLU A 81 48.59 18.60 16.96
C GLU A 81 48.66 17.12 17.43
N LEU A 82 49.37 16.25 16.69
CA LEU A 82 49.70 14.89 17.15
C LEU A 82 50.57 14.88 18.42
N GLY A 83 51.44 15.88 18.58
CA GLY A 83 52.23 16.07 19.81
C GLY A 83 51.35 16.36 21.03
N ILE A 84 50.25 17.09 20.84
CA ILE A 84 49.22 17.35 21.87
C ILE A 84 48.43 16.07 22.16
N GLU A 85 47.94 15.39 21.13
CA GLU A 85 47.12 14.16 21.26
C GLU A 85 47.85 13.04 22.02
N PHE A 86 49.15 12.87 21.73
CA PHE A 86 50.00 11.88 22.40
C PHE A 86 50.61 12.41 23.73
N GLY A 87 50.42 13.70 24.04
CA GLY A 87 50.85 14.37 25.27
C GLY A 87 52.34 14.76 25.35
N LEU A 88 53.15 14.48 24.32
CA LEU A 88 54.55 14.90 24.23
C LEU A 88 54.98 15.06 22.75
N PRO A 89 55.68 16.15 22.35
CA PRO A 89 56.16 16.34 20.98
C PRO A 89 57.06 15.20 20.45
N ASP A 90 57.87 14.59 21.32
CA ASP A 90 58.76 13.49 20.93
C ASP A 90 58.02 12.20 20.56
N LYS A 91 56.78 12.02 21.03
CA LYS A 91 55.96 10.88 20.61
C LYS A 91 55.48 11.04 19.18
N ALA A 92 55.20 12.26 18.72
CA ALA A 92 54.88 12.53 17.32
C ALA A 92 56.08 12.24 16.40
N ASN A 93 57.31 12.58 16.81
CA ASN A 93 58.53 12.18 16.09
C ASN A 93 58.61 10.64 15.93
N LYS A 94 58.42 9.90 17.02
CA LYS A 94 58.45 8.41 17.00
C LYS A 94 57.35 7.82 16.13
N PHE A 95 56.13 8.37 16.20
CA PHE A 95 55.00 7.95 15.37
C PHE A 95 55.27 8.12 13.87
N ILE A 96 55.88 9.25 13.46
CA ILE A 96 56.30 9.47 12.06
C ILE A 96 57.32 8.39 11.63
N SER A 97 58.32 8.09 12.45
CA SER A 97 59.30 7.01 12.17
C SER A 97 58.61 5.65 12.00
N TYR A 98 57.71 5.28 12.92
CA TYR A 98 56.97 4.01 12.83
C TYR A 98 56.15 3.90 11.53
N LEU A 99 55.45 4.97 11.13
CA LEU A 99 54.71 4.98 9.87
C LEU A 99 55.60 4.89 8.62
N GLN A 100 56.84 5.37 8.69
CA GLN A 100 57.78 5.32 7.58
C GLN A 100 58.36 3.90 7.41
N GLU A 101 58.82 3.28 8.50
CA GLU A 101 59.27 1.87 8.50
C GLU A 101 58.16 0.92 8.01
N LEU A 102 56.93 1.08 8.52
CA LEU A 102 55.80 0.25 8.11
C LEU A 102 55.43 0.43 6.63
N LYS A 103 55.58 1.63 6.08
CA LYS A 103 55.38 1.87 4.64
C LYS A 103 56.41 1.11 3.81
N ASP A 104 57.67 1.15 4.19
CA ASP A 104 58.74 0.53 3.40
C ASP A 104 58.62 -1.02 3.43
N ILE A 105 58.26 -1.58 4.59
CA ILE A 105 57.90 -3.02 4.73
C ILE A 105 56.67 -3.37 3.87
N ARG A 106 55.60 -2.56 3.90
CA ARG A 106 54.38 -2.76 3.06
C ARG A 106 54.72 -2.73 1.57
N ASN A 107 55.61 -1.84 1.13
CA ASN A 107 55.99 -1.75 -0.28
C ASN A 107 56.76 -3.00 -0.74
N LYS A 108 57.69 -3.53 0.08
CA LYS A 108 58.35 -4.83 -0.20
C LYS A 108 57.32 -5.96 -0.32
N CYS A 109 56.38 -6.01 0.63
CA CYS A 109 55.23 -6.92 0.62
C CYS A 109 54.43 -6.87 -0.69
N ASN A 110 54.01 -5.69 -1.16
CA ASN A 110 53.21 -5.56 -2.39
C ASN A 110 53.98 -5.88 -3.68
N HIS A 111 55.32 -5.82 -3.65
CA HIS A 111 56.19 -6.20 -4.76
C HIS A 111 56.72 -7.64 -4.67
N TYR A 112 56.09 -8.50 -3.85
CA TYR A 112 56.44 -9.91 -3.67
C TYR A 112 57.92 -10.14 -3.26
N GLN A 113 58.53 -9.17 -2.57
CA GLN A 113 59.90 -9.28 -2.07
C GLN A 113 59.94 -10.07 -0.75
N VAL A 114 61.02 -10.82 -0.54
CA VAL A 114 61.25 -11.56 0.70
C VAL A 114 61.67 -10.58 1.80
N LEU A 115 61.06 -10.69 2.99
CA LEU A 115 61.42 -9.95 4.19
C LEU A 115 62.35 -10.79 5.07
N ASP A 116 63.30 -10.16 5.76
CA ASP A 116 64.10 -10.83 6.78
C ASP A 116 63.46 -10.77 8.17
N ASN A 117 63.89 -11.63 9.10
CA ASN A 117 63.28 -11.76 10.42
C ASN A 117 63.34 -10.48 11.27
N GLU A 118 64.32 -9.60 11.08
CA GLU A 118 64.40 -8.33 11.82
C GLU A 118 63.31 -7.36 11.31
N GLU A 119 63.07 -7.33 10.01
CA GLU A 119 61.93 -6.61 9.41
C GLU A 119 60.58 -7.16 9.89
N ILE A 120 60.45 -8.49 10.00
CA ILE A 120 59.24 -9.16 10.53
C ILE A 120 58.95 -8.69 11.96
N ASP A 121 59.91 -8.82 12.86
CA ASP A 121 59.72 -8.43 14.26
C ASP A 121 59.59 -6.91 14.45
N GLY A 122 60.30 -6.14 13.63
CA GLY A 122 60.17 -4.67 13.53
C GLY A 122 58.75 -4.25 13.19
N ALA A 123 58.11 -4.84 12.17
CA ALA A 123 56.74 -4.54 11.79
C ALA A 123 55.75 -4.69 12.96
N TYR A 124 55.80 -5.83 13.67
CA TYR A 124 54.94 -6.07 14.84
C TYR A 124 55.21 -5.08 15.98
N LEU A 125 56.47 -4.71 16.19
CA LEU A 125 56.84 -3.73 17.20
C LEU A 125 56.27 -2.34 16.84
N TYR A 126 56.51 -1.86 15.62
CA TYR A 126 56.09 -0.53 15.18
C TYR A 126 54.57 -0.38 15.17
N ILE A 127 53.81 -1.39 14.69
CA ILE A 127 52.34 -1.40 14.77
C ILE A 127 51.86 -1.25 16.23
N LYS A 128 52.40 -2.05 17.15
CA LYS A 128 51.96 -2.00 18.56
C LYS A 128 52.39 -0.72 19.26
N GLN A 129 53.52 -0.12 18.91
CA GLN A 129 53.92 1.19 19.46
C GLN A 129 53.02 2.30 18.94
N ALA A 130 52.65 2.29 17.65
CA ALA A 130 51.69 3.23 17.07
C ALA A 130 50.29 3.10 17.71
N ALA A 131 49.76 1.86 17.80
CA ALA A 131 48.47 1.58 18.42
C ALA A 131 48.37 2.06 19.88
N LYS A 132 49.45 1.90 20.66
CA LYS A 132 49.54 2.41 22.05
C LYS A 132 49.55 3.93 22.14
N LEU A 133 50.16 4.63 21.17
CA LEU A 133 50.08 6.09 21.10
C LEU A 133 48.65 6.56 20.78
N MET A 134 47.94 5.82 19.93
CA MET A 134 46.54 6.05 19.55
C MET A 134 45.51 5.59 20.60
N LYS A 135 45.95 5.01 21.74
CA LYS A 135 45.10 4.43 22.81
C LYS A 135 44.16 3.32 22.32
N MET A 136 44.61 2.50 21.36
CA MET A 136 43.82 1.39 20.78
C MET A 136 44.22 0.03 21.36
N ASP A 137 43.78 -0.28 22.57
CA ASP A 137 44.15 -1.51 23.28
C ASP A 137 43.60 -2.80 22.63
N GLU A 138 42.43 -2.72 21.98
CA GLU A 138 41.88 -3.84 21.18
C GLU A 138 42.80 -4.20 20.00
N LEU A 139 43.28 -3.19 19.27
CA LEU A 139 44.22 -3.35 18.15
C LEU A 139 45.55 -3.97 18.62
N VAL A 140 46.08 -3.55 19.78
CA VAL A 140 47.29 -4.18 20.36
C VAL A 140 47.06 -5.67 20.62
N SER A 141 45.91 -6.01 21.19
CA SER A 141 45.53 -7.39 21.51
C SER A 141 45.34 -8.25 20.25
N GLU A 142 44.72 -7.69 19.21
CA GLU A 142 44.50 -8.34 17.92
C GLU A 142 45.83 -8.62 17.18
N ILE A 143 46.77 -7.66 17.21
CA ILE A 143 48.11 -7.83 16.62
C ILE A 143 48.95 -8.85 17.39
N ASP A 144 48.85 -8.90 18.72
CA ASP A 144 49.48 -9.95 19.52
C ASP A 144 48.86 -11.33 19.26
N ASN A 145 47.54 -11.42 19.06
CA ASN A 145 46.88 -12.65 18.62
C ASN A 145 47.40 -13.12 17.24
N ILE A 146 47.54 -12.22 16.26
CA ILE A 146 48.07 -12.56 14.92
C ILE A 146 49.52 -13.04 14.99
N LYS A 147 50.35 -12.41 15.83
CA LYS A 147 51.72 -12.87 16.05
C LYS A 147 51.74 -14.27 16.67
N ASN A 148 50.99 -14.46 17.75
CA ASN A 148 50.99 -15.66 18.59
C ASN A 148 50.13 -16.82 18.07
N GLN A 149 49.31 -16.62 17.04
CA GLN A 149 48.59 -17.71 16.36
C GLN A 149 49.59 -18.74 15.81
N GLU A 150 49.79 -19.85 16.51
CA GLU A 150 50.28 -21.07 15.89
C GLU A 150 49.31 -21.40 14.75
N GLN A 151 49.81 -21.54 13.53
CA GLN A 151 48.97 -21.95 12.42
C GLN A 151 48.42 -23.34 12.74
N PRO A 152 47.09 -23.54 12.85
CA PRO A 152 46.58 -24.80 12.36
C PRO A 152 47.07 -24.88 10.92
N MET A 153 47.72 -25.98 10.53
CA MET A 153 47.75 -26.31 9.09
C MET A 153 46.29 -26.19 8.64
N ALA A 154 46.03 -25.32 7.65
CA ALA A 154 44.68 -25.15 7.14
C ALA A 154 44.21 -26.55 6.74
N GLN A 155 43.30 -27.13 7.53
CA GLN A 155 42.91 -28.52 7.30
C GLN A 155 42.34 -28.55 5.89
N PRO A 156 42.88 -29.41 5.01
CA PRO A 156 42.61 -29.31 3.60
C PRO A 156 41.10 -29.42 3.42
N VAL A 157 40.52 -28.42 2.75
CA VAL A 157 39.15 -28.54 2.24
C VAL A 157 39.20 -29.67 1.21
N GLN A 158 38.92 -30.90 1.68
CA GLN A 158 38.64 -32.01 0.80
C GLN A 158 37.44 -31.58 -0.05
N ALA A 159 37.64 -31.55 -1.37
CA ALA A 159 36.55 -31.42 -2.30
C ALA A 159 35.57 -32.56 -2.01
N MET A 160 34.38 -32.20 -1.52
CA MET A 160 33.35 -33.10 -1.03
C MET A 160 33.85 -34.08 0.05
N ALA A 161 33.62 -33.76 1.32
CA ALA A 161 33.37 -34.83 2.28
C ALA A 161 32.26 -35.73 1.67
N PRO A 162 32.44 -37.06 1.58
CA PRO A 162 31.34 -37.95 1.26
C PRO A 162 30.19 -37.70 2.22
N PRO A 163 28.92 -37.96 1.85
CA PRO A 163 27.82 -37.86 2.80
C PRO A 163 28.12 -38.77 3.99
N MET A 164 28.55 -38.18 5.11
CA MET A 164 28.88 -38.95 6.31
C MET A 164 27.62 -39.68 6.72
N GLN A 165 27.73 -41.01 6.83
CA GLN A 165 26.64 -41.85 7.31
C GLN A 165 26.15 -41.28 8.63
N THR A 166 24.83 -41.09 8.73
CA THR A 166 24.17 -40.41 9.83
C THR A 166 24.42 -41.14 11.16
N ALA A 167 25.49 -40.77 11.85
CA ALA A 167 25.59 -40.94 13.28
C ALA A 167 24.49 -40.08 13.90
N ALA A 168 23.41 -40.71 14.34
CA ALA A 168 22.29 -40.03 14.96
C ALA A 168 22.72 -39.48 16.33
N VAL A 169 23.27 -38.26 16.34
CA VAL A 169 23.60 -37.55 17.58
C VAL A 169 22.28 -37.21 18.27
N THR A 170 21.94 -37.98 19.30
CA THR A 170 20.72 -37.87 20.10
C THR A 170 20.78 -36.66 21.04
N MET A 171 20.78 -35.46 20.46
CA MET A 171 20.64 -34.20 21.19
C MET A 171 19.21 -34.06 21.74
N ARG A 172 19.07 -33.76 23.05
CA ARG A 172 17.78 -33.39 23.66
C ARG A 172 17.23 -32.10 23.02
N GLU A 173 15.91 -31.95 22.97
CA GLU A 173 15.25 -30.76 22.40
C GLU A 173 15.55 -29.46 23.16
N ASP A 174 15.90 -29.59 24.44
CA ASP A 174 16.13 -28.49 25.37
C ASP A 174 17.61 -28.08 25.48
N ALA A 175 18.50 -28.70 24.69
CA ALA A 175 19.93 -28.37 24.71
C ALA A 175 20.16 -26.94 24.17
N PRO A 176 20.90 -26.07 24.89
CA PRO A 176 21.11 -24.69 24.47
C PRO A 176 21.89 -24.64 23.15
N ILE A 177 21.32 -23.96 22.15
CA ILE A 177 21.96 -23.76 20.86
C ILE A 177 22.85 -22.52 20.94
N PRO A 178 24.14 -22.59 20.57
CA PRO A 178 25.03 -21.43 20.62
C PRO A 178 24.64 -20.37 19.60
N ALA A 179 24.75 -19.11 20.00
CA ALA A 179 24.50 -17.96 19.13
C ALA A 179 25.60 -17.81 18.08
N TRP A 180 25.25 -17.27 16.90
CA TRP A 180 26.20 -17.13 15.80
C TRP A 180 27.45 -16.32 16.20
N PHE A 181 27.27 -15.27 17.01
CA PHE A 181 28.34 -14.38 17.47
C PHE A 181 29.29 -15.00 18.52
N THR A 182 29.05 -16.27 18.92
CA THR A 182 30.01 -17.06 19.71
C THR A 182 30.87 -17.99 18.85
N ASN A 183 30.50 -18.16 17.58
CA ASN A 183 31.14 -19.10 16.64
C ASN A 183 31.84 -18.37 15.48
N VAL A 184 31.25 -17.28 14.97
CA VAL A 184 31.83 -16.43 13.91
C VAL A 184 31.90 -14.96 14.31
N TYR A 185 32.97 -14.30 13.86
CA TYR A 185 33.28 -12.90 14.18
C TYR A 185 33.19 -12.04 12.91
N PRO A 186 32.40 -10.95 12.90
CA PRO A 186 32.40 -10.01 11.78
C PRO A 186 33.76 -9.33 11.63
N HIS A 187 34.14 -8.93 10.40
CA HIS A 187 35.38 -8.17 10.18
C HIS A 187 35.42 -6.88 11.01
N TYR A 188 36.61 -6.49 11.46
CA TYR A 188 36.86 -5.31 12.32
C TYR A 188 36.23 -4.01 11.78
N ASP A 189 36.25 -3.79 10.47
CA ASP A 189 35.60 -2.67 9.77
C ASP A 189 34.07 -2.66 9.97
N ILE A 190 33.42 -3.81 9.82
CA ILE A 190 31.98 -4.02 10.06
C ILE A 190 31.66 -3.83 11.55
N ARG A 191 32.49 -4.38 12.46
CA ARG A 191 32.34 -4.24 13.92
C ARG A 191 32.37 -2.77 14.36
N ASN A 192 33.29 -1.98 13.82
CA ASN A 192 33.45 -0.55 14.10
C ASN A 192 32.56 0.35 13.23
N GLY A 193 31.84 -0.23 12.27
CA GLY A 193 30.83 0.47 11.49
C GLY A 193 31.33 1.29 10.30
N VAL A 194 32.56 1.03 9.85
CA VAL A 194 33.15 1.58 8.61
C VAL A 194 32.57 0.79 7.42
N LEU A 195 31.33 1.11 7.05
CA LEU A 195 30.55 0.43 6.01
C LEU A 195 30.56 1.19 4.67
N ASP A 196 31.74 1.62 4.21
CA ASP A 196 31.89 2.36 2.96
C ASP A 196 31.64 1.45 1.75
N GLU A 197 30.84 1.90 0.77
CA GLU A 197 30.55 1.13 -0.46
C GLU A 197 31.82 0.80 -1.25
N SER A 198 32.85 1.65 -1.16
CA SER A 198 34.16 1.43 -1.79
C SER A 198 34.89 0.19 -1.26
N ILE A 199 34.60 -0.28 -0.04
CA ILE A 199 35.22 -1.50 0.53
C ILE A 199 34.75 -2.77 -0.19
N PHE A 200 33.54 -2.74 -0.74
CA PHE A 200 33.00 -3.79 -1.60
C PHE A 200 33.26 -3.52 -3.09
N ALA A 201 33.97 -2.43 -3.41
CA ALA A 201 34.27 -2.00 -4.76
C ALA A 201 35.65 -2.47 -5.24
N ALA A 202 35.66 -3.69 -5.79
CA ALA A 202 36.77 -4.13 -6.63
C ALA A 202 36.95 -3.15 -7.82
N ASN A 203 38.17 -2.63 -8.01
CA ASN A 203 38.58 -1.87 -9.19
C ASN A 203 39.96 -2.38 -9.66
N LEU A 204 39.99 -3.06 -10.81
CA LEU A 204 41.22 -3.63 -11.35
C LEU A 204 42.28 -2.57 -11.69
N GLY A 205 41.86 -1.39 -12.16
CA GLY A 205 42.79 -0.32 -12.53
C GLY A 205 43.53 0.24 -11.31
N GLU A 206 42.82 0.42 -10.20
CA GLU A 206 43.42 0.85 -8.94
C GLU A 206 44.40 -0.19 -8.36
N VAL A 207 44.09 -1.48 -8.48
CA VAL A 207 44.99 -2.58 -8.08
C VAL A 207 46.24 -2.60 -8.95
N ALA A 208 46.09 -2.48 -10.28
CA ALA A 208 47.21 -2.44 -11.21
C ALA A 208 48.16 -1.25 -10.98
N LEU A 209 47.62 -0.13 -10.49
CA LEU A 209 48.37 1.07 -10.11
C LEU A 209 48.91 1.05 -8.66
N GLY A 210 48.55 0.04 -7.86
CA GLY A 210 48.95 -0.05 -6.44
C GLY A 210 48.33 1.02 -5.53
N ILE A 211 47.23 1.65 -5.96
CA ILE A 211 46.51 2.70 -5.22
C ILE A 211 45.13 2.24 -4.69
N GLY A 212 44.69 1.04 -5.06
CA GLY A 212 43.44 0.45 -4.57
C GLY A 212 43.46 0.17 -3.08
N GLN A 213 42.31 -0.25 -2.53
CA GLN A 213 42.26 -0.62 -1.12
C GLN A 213 43.14 -1.84 -0.83
N GLU A 214 43.75 -1.87 0.36
CA GLU A 214 44.66 -2.94 0.78
C GLU A 214 44.02 -4.35 0.69
N VAL A 215 42.71 -4.49 0.95
CA VAL A 215 41.95 -5.75 0.78
C VAL A 215 41.93 -6.27 -0.66
N TYR A 216 42.21 -5.41 -1.65
CA TYR A 216 42.32 -5.76 -3.07
C TYR A 216 43.76 -5.73 -3.60
N ASN A 217 44.65 -4.89 -3.06
CA ASN A 217 46.05 -4.84 -3.50
C ASN A 217 46.91 -5.97 -2.89
N ASN A 218 46.57 -6.41 -1.68
CA ASN A 218 47.37 -7.35 -0.90
C ASN A 218 46.91 -8.79 -1.23
N PRO A 219 47.72 -9.61 -1.93
CA PRO A 219 47.28 -10.90 -2.44
C PRO A 219 46.87 -11.87 -1.33
N THR A 220 47.56 -11.85 -0.19
CA THR A 220 47.24 -12.72 0.96
C THR A 220 45.87 -12.36 1.55
N ILE A 221 45.63 -11.09 1.85
CA ILE A 221 44.32 -10.63 2.40
C ILE A 221 43.21 -10.87 1.38
N PHE A 222 43.48 -10.56 0.10
CA PHE A 222 42.53 -10.76 -0.99
C PHE A 222 42.09 -12.22 -1.08
N PHE A 223 43.02 -13.18 -1.12
CA PHE A 223 42.67 -14.61 -1.21
C PHE A 223 42.11 -15.19 0.10
N GLU A 224 42.49 -14.66 1.27
CA GLU A 224 41.86 -14.99 2.56
C GLU A 224 40.35 -14.63 2.56
N LYS A 225 40.00 -13.40 2.16
CA LYS A 225 38.60 -12.94 2.07
C LYS A 225 37.85 -13.38 0.80
N THR A 226 38.50 -14.12 -0.11
CA THR A 226 37.90 -14.64 -1.34
C THR A 226 37.42 -16.07 -1.16
N TYR A 227 36.22 -16.40 -1.62
CA TYR A 227 35.81 -17.78 -1.86
C TYR A 227 36.22 -18.18 -3.28
N ILE A 228 37.01 -19.26 -3.41
CA ILE A 228 37.47 -19.77 -4.70
C ILE A 228 36.39 -20.66 -5.29
N THR A 229 35.60 -20.07 -6.17
CA THR A 229 34.56 -20.74 -6.94
C THR A 229 35.12 -21.76 -7.91
N ALA A 230 34.28 -22.71 -8.35
CA ALA A 230 34.63 -23.64 -9.42
C ALA A 230 35.02 -22.87 -10.70
N GLY A 231 34.20 -21.90 -11.11
CA GLY A 231 34.46 -21.07 -12.29
C GLY A 231 35.77 -20.26 -12.19
N LEU A 232 36.08 -19.67 -11.03
CA LEU A 232 37.35 -18.96 -10.83
C LEU A 232 38.55 -19.91 -10.90
N ARG A 233 38.46 -21.08 -10.25
CA ARG A 233 39.51 -22.10 -10.28
C ARG A 233 39.78 -22.60 -11.71
N ASP A 234 38.74 -22.86 -12.48
CA ASP A 234 38.87 -23.34 -13.86
C ASP A 234 39.52 -22.29 -14.77
N ILE A 235 39.12 -21.02 -14.65
CA ILE A 235 39.77 -19.92 -15.38
C ILE A 235 41.24 -19.76 -14.93
N ALA A 236 41.52 -19.79 -13.63
CA ALA A 236 42.88 -19.64 -13.11
C ALA A 236 43.81 -20.77 -13.57
N ASN A 237 43.36 -22.02 -13.49
CA ASN A 237 44.06 -23.20 -14.00
C ASN A 237 44.40 -23.05 -15.49
N ARG A 238 43.43 -22.59 -16.29
CA ARG A 238 43.56 -22.39 -17.73
C ARG A 238 44.55 -21.27 -18.08
N VAL A 239 44.45 -20.12 -17.41
CA VAL A 239 45.38 -19.00 -17.58
C VAL A 239 46.81 -19.43 -17.24
N VAL A 240 47.02 -20.17 -16.15
CA VAL A 240 48.34 -20.68 -15.77
C VAL A 240 48.90 -21.64 -16.81
N ARG A 241 48.12 -22.62 -17.29
CA ARG A 241 48.53 -23.54 -18.38
C ARG A 241 48.89 -22.81 -19.67
N ALA A 242 48.07 -21.84 -20.07
CA ALA A 242 48.31 -21.03 -21.25
C ALA A 242 49.60 -20.19 -21.14
N LEU A 243 49.91 -19.64 -19.96
CA LEU A 243 51.14 -18.90 -19.67
C LEU A 243 52.38 -19.81 -19.52
N ASN A 244 52.22 -21.04 -19.03
CA ASN A 244 53.27 -22.06 -19.09
C ASN A 244 53.58 -22.46 -20.55
N GLY A 245 52.57 -22.40 -21.44
CA GLY A 245 52.67 -22.76 -22.86
C GLY A 245 52.02 -24.10 -23.22
N GLU A 246 51.33 -24.72 -22.27
CA GLU A 246 50.64 -26.02 -22.42
C GLU A 246 49.36 -25.94 -23.27
N GLU A 247 48.80 -24.74 -23.45
CA GLU A 247 47.48 -24.55 -24.07
C GLU A 247 47.55 -23.76 -25.40
N SER A 248 47.14 -24.42 -26.49
CA SER A 248 47.31 -23.95 -27.88
C SER A 248 46.10 -23.21 -28.46
N GLU A 249 44.88 -23.66 -28.19
CA GLU A 249 43.67 -23.29 -28.97
C GLU A 249 42.77 -22.23 -28.31
N ASN A 250 43.04 -21.87 -27.05
CA ASN A 250 42.00 -21.37 -26.15
C ASN A 250 42.43 -20.15 -25.30
N ARG A 251 43.33 -19.30 -25.84
CA ARG A 251 43.98 -18.17 -25.13
C ARG A 251 43.22 -16.85 -25.12
N VAL A 252 42.03 -16.80 -25.71
CA VAL A 252 41.09 -15.66 -25.64
C VAL A 252 39.88 -16.09 -24.82
N ILE A 253 39.57 -15.38 -23.73
CA ILE A 253 38.48 -15.75 -22.82
C ILE A 253 37.59 -14.51 -22.56
N SER A 254 36.28 -14.71 -22.70
CA SER A 254 35.26 -13.70 -22.36
C SER A 254 34.58 -14.04 -21.04
N LEU A 255 34.62 -13.12 -20.08
CA LEU A 255 33.83 -13.22 -18.85
C LEU A 255 32.48 -12.52 -19.05
N GLN A 256 31.39 -13.29 -19.08
CA GLN A 256 30.02 -12.78 -19.14
C GLN A 256 29.47 -12.58 -17.71
N THR A 257 28.58 -11.60 -17.52
CA THR A 257 27.93 -11.40 -16.22
C THR A 257 26.91 -12.50 -15.93
N GLY A 258 27.12 -13.24 -14.84
CA GLY A 258 26.02 -13.88 -14.11
C GLY A 258 25.30 -12.86 -13.23
N PHE A 259 24.59 -13.33 -12.20
CA PHE A 259 24.00 -12.47 -11.18
C PHE A 259 25.07 -11.79 -10.31
N GLY A 260 25.63 -10.67 -10.83
CA GLY A 260 26.43 -9.67 -10.12
C GLY A 260 27.78 -10.08 -9.51
N GLY A 261 28.82 -9.29 -9.79
CA GLY A 261 29.95 -9.10 -8.86
C GLY A 261 31.20 -9.99 -9.02
N GLY A 262 31.19 -11.01 -9.89
CA GLY A 262 32.36 -11.88 -10.09
C GLY A 262 33.50 -11.29 -10.94
N LYS A 263 33.17 -10.52 -12.01
CA LYS A 263 34.10 -10.22 -13.13
C LYS A 263 35.42 -9.58 -12.69
N THR A 264 35.38 -8.36 -12.16
CA THR A 264 36.56 -7.60 -11.71
C THR A 264 37.32 -8.35 -10.61
N HIS A 265 36.62 -9.08 -9.73
CA HIS A 265 37.22 -9.92 -8.69
C HIS A 265 38.01 -11.09 -9.28
N THR A 266 37.50 -11.72 -10.35
CA THR A 266 38.24 -12.71 -11.15
C THR A 266 39.45 -12.09 -11.83
N LEU A 267 39.34 -10.91 -12.44
CA LEU A 267 40.49 -10.25 -13.07
C LEU A 267 41.59 -9.92 -12.05
N ILE A 268 41.24 -9.43 -10.85
CA ILE A 268 42.19 -9.17 -9.75
C ILE A 268 42.83 -10.49 -9.27
N SER A 269 42.06 -11.57 -9.17
CA SER A 269 42.59 -12.90 -8.84
C SER A 269 43.66 -13.35 -9.86
N LEU A 270 43.38 -13.19 -11.15
CA LEU A 270 44.30 -13.54 -12.23
C LEU A 270 45.53 -12.63 -12.26
N TYR A 271 45.35 -11.33 -11.98
CA TYR A 271 46.44 -10.36 -11.83
C TYR A 271 47.42 -10.82 -10.75
N HIS A 272 46.96 -11.15 -9.54
CA HIS A 272 47.82 -11.62 -8.45
C HIS A 272 48.45 -12.99 -8.70
N ILE A 273 47.71 -13.95 -9.27
CA ILE A 273 48.25 -15.27 -9.62
C ILE A 273 49.41 -15.13 -10.62
N THR A 274 49.21 -14.28 -11.64
CA THR A 274 50.19 -14.06 -12.71
C THR A 274 51.37 -13.20 -12.25
N LYS A 275 51.15 -12.23 -11.34
CA LYS A 275 52.24 -11.45 -10.75
C LYS A 275 53.08 -12.21 -9.74
N ALA A 276 52.49 -13.16 -9.01
CA ALA A 276 53.22 -13.99 -8.06
C ALA A 276 54.10 -15.04 -8.75
N GLY A 277 53.66 -15.60 -9.89
CA GLY A 277 54.38 -16.66 -10.59
C GLY A 277 54.72 -17.83 -9.66
N ARG A 278 55.95 -18.37 -9.73
CA ARG A 278 56.42 -19.43 -8.81
C ARG A 278 56.32 -19.08 -7.33
N SER A 279 56.37 -17.80 -6.94
CA SER A 279 56.24 -17.40 -5.53
C SER A 279 54.83 -17.64 -4.98
N LEU A 280 53.82 -17.86 -5.85
CA LEU A 280 52.45 -18.14 -5.47
C LEU A 280 52.36 -19.30 -4.48
N LEU A 281 53.16 -20.37 -4.63
CA LEU A 281 53.12 -21.53 -3.75
C LEU A 281 53.74 -21.30 -2.34
N SER A 282 54.33 -20.12 -2.09
CA SER A 282 54.99 -19.82 -0.80
C SER A 282 54.04 -19.39 0.33
N SER A 283 52.78 -19.10 0.00
CA SER A 283 51.72 -18.76 0.97
C SER A 283 50.82 -19.97 1.22
N ALA A 284 50.31 -20.09 2.45
CA ALA A 284 49.36 -21.15 2.80
C ALA A 284 47.94 -20.88 2.26
N TYR A 285 47.62 -19.62 1.95
CA TYR A 285 46.30 -19.20 1.47
C TYR A 285 46.12 -19.43 -0.04
N THR A 286 47.22 -19.58 -0.77
CA THR A 286 47.28 -19.68 -2.22
C THR A 286 47.41 -21.12 -2.72
N THR A 287 47.75 -22.09 -1.85
CA THR A 287 48.00 -23.50 -2.19
C THR A 287 46.78 -24.23 -2.77
N HIS A 288 45.57 -23.68 -2.58
CA HIS A 288 44.29 -24.25 -3.04
C HIS A 288 43.59 -23.43 -4.15
N LEU A 289 44.27 -22.41 -4.70
CA LEU A 289 43.75 -21.62 -5.83
C LEU A 289 43.64 -22.46 -7.10
N LEU A 290 44.68 -23.25 -7.36
CA LEU A 290 44.84 -24.10 -8.54
C LEU A 290 44.60 -25.58 -8.19
N ASN A 291 44.44 -26.43 -9.21
CA ASN A 291 44.47 -27.88 -9.03
C ASN A 291 45.89 -28.33 -8.63
N LYS A 292 45.99 -29.44 -7.88
CA LYS A 292 47.27 -29.92 -7.32
C LYS A 292 48.40 -30.07 -8.34
N ASP A 293 48.07 -30.40 -9.58
CA ASP A 293 49.02 -30.68 -10.66
C ASP A 293 49.33 -29.44 -11.53
N ILE A 294 48.74 -28.28 -11.23
CA ILE A 294 48.87 -27.04 -12.02
C ILE A 294 49.54 -25.96 -11.18
N HIS A 295 50.67 -25.46 -11.64
CA HIS A 295 51.43 -24.40 -10.98
C HIS A 295 52.14 -23.51 -12.00
N PRO A 296 52.38 -22.22 -11.69
CA PRO A 296 53.12 -21.33 -12.58
C PRO A 296 54.57 -21.78 -12.76
N GLU A 297 55.01 -21.99 -13.99
CA GLU A 297 56.41 -22.30 -14.31
C GLU A 297 57.27 -21.04 -14.53
N TYR A 298 56.67 -19.85 -14.51
CA TYR A 298 57.32 -18.55 -14.74
C TYR A 298 57.56 -17.75 -13.45
N ASN A 299 58.57 -16.86 -13.45
CA ASN A 299 58.95 -16.05 -12.28
C ASN A 299 58.24 -14.68 -12.25
N ASP A 300 58.25 -13.94 -13.38
CA ASP A 300 57.46 -12.72 -13.61
C ASP A 300 56.77 -12.87 -14.98
N ALA A 301 55.61 -12.25 -15.12
CA ALA A 301 54.86 -12.18 -16.35
C ALA A 301 54.36 -10.74 -16.55
N LYS A 302 54.33 -10.30 -17.82
CA LYS A 302 53.83 -8.96 -18.15
C LYS A 302 52.32 -8.95 -18.07
N VAL A 303 51.76 -8.10 -17.23
CA VAL A 303 50.31 -7.94 -17.08
C VAL A 303 49.93 -6.56 -17.55
N ALA A 304 49.13 -6.49 -18.61
CA ALA A 304 48.54 -5.24 -19.09
C ALA A 304 47.06 -5.18 -18.69
N VAL A 305 46.65 -4.07 -18.12
CA VAL A 305 45.33 -3.81 -17.59
C VAL A 305 44.72 -2.61 -18.30
N PHE A 306 43.52 -2.79 -18.84
CA PHE A 306 42.72 -1.72 -19.41
C PHE A 306 41.31 -1.73 -18.82
N THR A 307 40.80 -0.54 -18.51
CA THR A 307 39.44 -0.29 -18.01
C THR A 307 38.85 0.91 -18.75
N ASN A 308 37.53 1.10 -18.67
CA ASN A 308 36.81 2.25 -19.23
C ASN A 308 37.30 3.65 -18.76
N ASN A 309 38.13 3.71 -17.72
CA ASN A 309 38.67 4.91 -17.09
C ASN A 309 40.21 4.95 -17.13
N THR A 310 40.87 3.97 -17.78
CA THR A 310 42.34 3.93 -17.90
C THR A 310 42.84 5.06 -18.80
N THR A 311 42.21 5.28 -19.95
CA THR A 311 42.56 6.32 -20.91
C THR A 311 41.29 7.09 -21.30
N ASP A 312 41.27 8.41 -21.13
CA ASP A 312 40.15 9.23 -21.56
C ASP A 312 40.10 9.31 -23.10
N VAL A 313 38.93 9.04 -23.69
CA VAL A 313 38.77 8.97 -25.16
C VAL A 313 38.94 10.32 -25.87
N ALA A 314 38.78 11.44 -25.14
CA ALA A 314 38.97 12.77 -25.69
C ALA A 314 40.39 13.28 -25.45
N GLN A 315 40.85 13.26 -24.20
CA GLN A 315 42.11 13.88 -23.75
C GLN A 315 43.32 12.93 -23.81
N GLY A 316 43.10 11.61 -23.67
CA GLY A 316 44.17 10.64 -23.46
C GLY A 316 44.70 10.60 -22.01
N ARG A 317 45.80 9.88 -21.81
CA ARG A 317 46.56 9.79 -20.56
C ARG A 317 48.03 10.15 -20.82
N THR A 318 48.61 11.02 -20.01
CA THR A 318 50.06 11.31 -20.07
C THR A 318 50.81 10.44 -19.06
N THR A 319 51.89 9.78 -19.49
CA THR A 319 52.77 8.95 -18.66
C THR A 319 53.83 9.78 -17.93
N GLU A 320 54.59 9.18 -17.01
CA GLU A 320 55.64 9.88 -16.26
C GLU A 320 56.78 10.36 -17.17
N GLU A 321 57.03 9.66 -18.29
CA GLU A 321 57.99 10.01 -19.34
C GLU A 321 57.45 11.08 -20.32
N GLY A 322 56.25 11.62 -20.09
CA GLY A 322 55.64 12.66 -20.92
C GLY A 322 55.01 12.17 -22.23
N ILE A 323 54.79 10.86 -22.38
CA ILE A 323 54.08 10.29 -23.54
C ILE A 323 52.58 10.47 -23.32
N THR A 324 51.86 11.09 -24.26
CA THR A 324 50.39 11.13 -24.23
C THR A 324 49.83 10.01 -25.10
N ILE A 325 49.06 9.12 -24.49
CA ILE A 325 48.42 7.94 -25.07
C ILE A 325 46.93 8.22 -25.21
N HIS A 326 46.35 7.98 -26.39
CA HIS A 326 44.95 8.27 -26.69
C HIS A 326 44.04 7.04 -26.82
N THR A 327 44.60 5.83 -26.92
CA THR A 327 43.84 4.64 -27.34
C THR A 327 44.17 3.37 -26.56
N LEU A 328 43.23 2.42 -26.57
CA LEU A 328 43.40 1.07 -26.04
C LEU A 328 44.69 0.38 -26.53
N TRP A 329 45.02 0.46 -27.81
CA TRP A 329 46.21 -0.22 -28.35
C TRP A 329 47.51 0.49 -27.98
N GLY A 330 47.50 1.82 -27.88
CA GLY A 330 48.63 2.59 -27.35
C GLY A 330 48.94 2.22 -25.90
N GLU A 331 47.90 2.15 -25.06
CA GLU A 331 48.00 1.80 -23.64
C GLU A 331 48.48 0.36 -23.44
N LEU A 332 47.91 -0.62 -24.16
CA LEU A 332 48.39 -2.02 -24.11
C LEU A 332 49.84 -2.16 -24.59
N ALA A 333 50.23 -1.47 -25.65
CA ALA A 333 51.61 -1.52 -26.15
C ALA A 333 52.61 -0.90 -25.15
N TYR A 334 52.23 0.21 -24.50
CA TYR A 334 53.01 0.85 -23.46
C TYR A 334 53.14 -0.03 -22.20
N GLN A 335 52.06 -0.63 -21.70
CA GLN A 335 52.13 -1.47 -20.49
C GLN A 335 52.90 -2.78 -20.69
N LEU A 336 52.86 -3.36 -21.90
CA LEU A 336 53.62 -4.58 -22.20
C LEU A 336 55.11 -4.30 -22.47
N GLY A 337 55.42 -3.28 -23.29
CA GLY A 337 56.77 -3.04 -23.83
C GLY A 337 57.38 -1.67 -23.50
N GLY A 338 56.80 -0.91 -22.57
CA GLY A 338 57.23 0.44 -22.22
C GLY A 338 57.18 1.43 -23.39
N ALA A 339 58.04 2.45 -23.33
CA ALA A 339 58.17 3.43 -24.41
C ALA A 339 58.54 2.80 -25.77
N GLU A 340 59.31 1.71 -25.81
CA GLU A 340 59.63 1.00 -27.06
C GLU A 340 58.40 0.29 -27.67
N GLY A 341 57.56 -0.30 -26.82
CA GLY A 341 56.27 -0.86 -27.22
C GLY A 341 55.35 0.21 -27.82
N TYR A 342 55.19 1.32 -27.10
CA TYR A 342 54.40 2.47 -27.57
C TYR A 342 54.91 3.03 -28.90
N ASN A 343 56.23 3.22 -29.06
CA ASN A 343 56.81 3.82 -30.28
C ASN A 343 56.47 3.04 -31.56
N LYS A 344 56.22 1.72 -31.49
CA LYS A 344 55.79 0.90 -32.63
C LYS A 344 54.35 1.19 -33.07
N VAL A 345 53.48 1.65 -32.17
CA VAL A 345 52.07 2.00 -32.44
C VAL A 345 51.80 3.50 -32.38
N ARG A 346 52.81 4.33 -32.13
CA ARG A 346 52.67 5.78 -31.92
C ARG A 346 51.88 6.47 -33.03
N ALA A 347 52.19 6.20 -34.29
CA ALA A 347 51.46 6.76 -35.43
C ALA A 347 49.97 6.30 -35.47
N ASN A 348 49.68 5.09 -35.00
CA ASN A 348 48.32 4.56 -34.89
C ASN A 348 47.54 5.18 -33.71
N ASP A 349 48.20 5.43 -32.59
CA ASP A 349 47.61 6.11 -31.42
C ASP A 349 47.31 7.59 -31.71
N GLU A 350 48.31 8.34 -32.21
CA GLU A 350 48.17 9.76 -32.58
C GLU A 350 47.12 9.98 -33.68
N SER A 351 46.99 9.06 -34.65
CA SER A 351 45.94 9.09 -35.68
C SER A 351 44.62 8.40 -35.30
N ARG A 352 44.54 7.85 -34.08
CA ARG A 352 43.39 7.08 -33.55
C ARG A 352 42.88 5.96 -34.47
N THR A 353 43.77 5.42 -35.32
CA THR A 353 43.48 4.40 -36.34
C THR A 353 44.12 3.07 -35.97
N ALA A 354 43.34 1.97 -35.95
CA ALA A 354 43.77 0.69 -35.43
C ALA A 354 45.05 0.13 -36.11
N PRO A 355 46.03 -0.39 -35.35
CA PRO A 355 47.22 -1.04 -35.92
C PRO A 355 46.86 -2.41 -36.51
N SER A 356 47.60 -2.82 -37.53
CA SER A 356 47.51 -4.17 -38.12
C SER A 356 48.23 -5.23 -37.25
N SER A 357 47.90 -6.51 -37.44
CA SER A 357 48.56 -7.62 -36.73
C SER A 357 50.08 -7.62 -36.95
N SER A 358 50.56 -7.20 -38.13
CA SER A 358 51.98 -7.04 -38.43
C SER A 358 52.72 -6.04 -37.53
N ILE A 359 52.02 -5.06 -36.95
CA ILE A 359 52.59 -4.08 -35.99
C ILE A 359 52.44 -4.60 -34.56
N PHE A 360 51.27 -5.12 -34.20
CA PHE A 360 50.95 -5.45 -32.81
C PHE A 360 51.46 -6.83 -32.37
N LYS A 361 51.45 -7.84 -33.24
CA LYS A 361 51.91 -9.20 -32.92
C LYS A 361 53.39 -9.26 -32.47
N PRO A 362 54.33 -8.50 -33.08
CA PRO A 362 55.71 -8.40 -32.56
C PRO A 362 55.81 -7.81 -31.15
N ILE A 363 54.87 -6.97 -30.71
CA ILE A 363 54.85 -6.41 -29.34
C ILE A 363 54.48 -7.51 -28.35
N LEU A 364 53.47 -8.32 -28.67
CA LEU A 364 53.10 -9.49 -27.86
C LEU A 364 54.24 -10.50 -27.77
N ALA A 365 54.80 -10.90 -28.93
CA ALA A 365 55.82 -11.94 -29.01
C ALA A 365 57.17 -11.59 -28.33
N GLN A 366 57.43 -10.30 -28.06
CA GLN A 366 58.63 -9.85 -27.34
C GLN A 366 58.45 -9.77 -25.82
N ASN A 367 57.22 -9.89 -25.32
CA ASN A 367 56.87 -9.64 -23.91
C ASN A 367 56.19 -10.85 -23.23
N THR A 368 56.32 -12.05 -23.79
CA THR A 368 55.83 -13.31 -23.21
C THR A 368 56.70 -13.79 -22.03
N PRO A 369 56.13 -14.44 -20.99
CA PRO A 369 54.71 -14.71 -20.79
C PRO A 369 53.92 -13.44 -20.45
N SER A 370 52.73 -13.28 -21.04
CA SER A 370 51.90 -12.07 -20.88
C SER A 370 50.41 -12.34 -20.72
N LEU A 371 49.77 -11.55 -19.86
CA LEU A 371 48.35 -11.55 -19.59
C LEU A 371 47.78 -10.16 -19.88
N ILE A 372 46.73 -10.10 -20.68
CA ILE A 372 45.99 -8.88 -20.99
C ILE A 372 44.61 -8.98 -20.34
N LEU A 373 44.27 -8.01 -19.50
CA LEU A 373 43.00 -7.93 -18.79
C LEU A 373 42.26 -6.66 -19.24
N ILE A 374 41.05 -6.83 -19.79
CA ILE A 374 40.20 -5.72 -20.22
C ILE A 374 38.88 -5.77 -19.46
N ASP A 375 38.67 -4.81 -18.55
CA ASP A 375 37.42 -4.62 -17.81
C ASP A 375 36.55 -3.50 -18.46
N GLU A 376 35.23 -3.62 -18.33
CA GLU A 376 34.24 -2.61 -18.76
C GLU A 376 34.39 -2.13 -20.24
N LEU A 377 34.80 -3.03 -21.14
CA LEU A 377 35.06 -2.74 -22.56
C LEU A 377 33.88 -2.14 -23.32
N ALA A 378 32.64 -2.50 -22.95
CA ALA A 378 31.44 -1.97 -23.59
C ALA A 378 31.22 -0.47 -23.29
N ASP A 379 31.55 -0.03 -22.08
CA ASP A 379 31.43 1.38 -21.69
C ASP A 379 32.51 2.24 -22.36
N TYR A 380 33.73 1.70 -22.47
CA TYR A 380 34.77 2.33 -23.29
C TYR A 380 34.30 2.47 -24.75
N CYS A 381 33.71 1.42 -25.33
CA CYS A 381 33.14 1.47 -26.67
C CYS A 381 32.04 2.53 -26.82
N ASN A 382 31.18 2.68 -25.80
CA ASN A 382 30.12 3.70 -25.79
C ASN A 382 30.72 5.12 -25.79
N LYS A 383 31.68 5.40 -24.90
CA LYS A 383 32.43 6.68 -24.88
C LYS A 383 33.15 6.93 -26.21
N ALA A 384 33.83 5.90 -26.75
CA ALA A 384 34.58 5.96 -28.01
C ALA A 384 33.70 6.17 -29.26
N ASN A 385 32.39 5.90 -29.18
CA ASN A 385 31.49 6.17 -30.29
C ASN A 385 31.25 7.67 -30.52
N GLY A 386 31.44 8.51 -29.50
CA GLY A 386 31.37 9.97 -29.63
C GLY A 386 32.57 10.63 -30.31
N ILE A 387 33.66 9.89 -30.56
CA ILE A 387 34.90 10.41 -31.14
C ILE A 387 34.97 10.04 -32.62
N MET A 388 34.91 11.04 -33.51
CA MET A 388 35.05 10.84 -34.96
C MET A 388 36.50 10.53 -35.35
N VAL A 389 36.69 9.52 -36.21
CA VAL A 389 37.99 9.15 -36.80
C VAL A 389 37.80 8.86 -38.29
N GLY A 390 38.29 9.77 -39.14
CA GLY A 390 38.13 9.68 -40.59
C GLY A 390 36.66 9.69 -41.01
N LYS A 391 36.18 8.58 -41.58
CA LYS A 391 34.77 8.38 -41.98
C LYS A 391 33.95 7.56 -40.96
N GLY A 392 34.54 7.17 -39.84
CA GLY A 392 33.89 6.39 -38.79
C GLY A 392 34.15 6.99 -37.41
N THR A 393 34.10 6.15 -36.38
CA THR A 393 34.32 6.54 -34.98
C THR A 393 35.46 5.73 -34.34
N LEU A 394 36.02 6.21 -33.22
CA LEU A 394 37.01 5.47 -32.44
C LEU A 394 36.44 4.13 -31.95
N TYR A 395 35.13 4.02 -31.73
CA TYR A 395 34.44 2.74 -31.54
C TYR A 395 34.67 1.77 -32.72
N THR A 396 34.43 2.19 -33.97
CA THR A 396 34.66 1.32 -35.14
C THR A 396 36.13 0.88 -35.28
N GLN A 397 37.08 1.76 -34.93
CA GLN A 397 38.50 1.43 -34.90
C GLN A 397 38.84 0.44 -33.77
N THR A 398 38.29 0.66 -32.57
CA THR A 398 38.44 -0.25 -31.41
C THR A 398 37.93 -1.65 -31.75
N VAL A 399 36.75 -1.74 -32.39
CA VAL A 399 36.14 -3.00 -32.85
C VAL A 399 37.01 -3.72 -33.90
N SER A 400 37.68 -2.98 -34.77
CA SER A 400 38.68 -3.54 -35.72
C SER A 400 39.97 -3.99 -35.03
N PHE A 401 40.45 -3.21 -34.05
CA PHE A 401 41.62 -3.57 -33.24
C PHE A 401 41.37 -4.82 -32.40
N LEU A 402 40.18 -4.98 -31.80
CA LEU A 402 39.84 -6.16 -31.00
C LEU A 402 39.94 -7.46 -31.79
N GLN A 403 39.50 -7.48 -33.06
CA GLN A 403 39.72 -8.63 -33.94
C GLN A 403 41.22 -8.88 -34.18
N THR A 404 41.97 -7.82 -34.48
CA THR A 404 43.43 -7.91 -34.67
C THR A 404 44.14 -8.43 -33.42
N LEU A 405 43.67 -8.02 -32.23
CA LEU A 405 44.19 -8.45 -30.93
C LEU A 405 43.87 -9.92 -30.66
N THR A 406 42.63 -10.37 -30.83
CA THR A 406 42.25 -11.77 -30.60
C THR A 406 42.99 -12.71 -31.54
N GLU A 407 43.13 -12.36 -32.82
CA GLU A 407 43.92 -13.12 -33.80
C GLU A 407 45.42 -13.14 -33.43
N SER A 408 45.97 -12.02 -32.95
CA SER A 408 47.40 -11.94 -32.57
C SER A 408 47.71 -12.71 -31.30
N VAL A 409 46.82 -12.68 -30.30
CA VAL A 409 46.92 -13.46 -29.04
C VAL A 409 46.77 -14.96 -29.32
N ALA A 410 45.82 -15.35 -30.17
CA ALA A 410 45.69 -16.74 -30.62
C ALA A 410 46.95 -17.22 -31.35
N ALA A 411 47.69 -16.35 -32.03
CA ALA A 411 48.89 -16.70 -32.79
C ALA A 411 50.24 -16.53 -32.05
N VAL A 412 50.24 -16.19 -30.75
CA VAL A 412 51.44 -16.04 -29.91
C VAL A 412 51.35 -17.00 -28.70
N PRO A 413 52.29 -17.94 -28.52
CA PRO A 413 52.36 -18.78 -27.32
C PRO A 413 52.54 -17.95 -26.04
N GLN A 414 52.10 -18.46 -24.89
CA GLN A 414 52.28 -17.79 -23.59
C GLN A 414 51.70 -16.36 -23.50
N CYS A 415 50.73 -16.01 -24.36
CA CYS A 415 50.00 -14.75 -24.34
C CYS A 415 48.51 -15.02 -24.17
N VAL A 416 47.87 -14.42 -23.16
CA VAL A 416 46.47 -14.66 -22.81
C VAL A 416 45.69 -13.34 -22.77
N LEU A 417 44.46 -13.35 -23.29
CA LEU A 417 43.54 -12.21 -23.23
C LEU A 417 42.27 -12.60 -22.47
N ILE A 418 41.96 -11.86 -21.41
CA ILE A 418 40.68 -11.89 -20.71
C ILE A 418 39.96 -10.57 -20.94
N ALA A 419 38.73 -10.62 -21.45
CA ALA A 419 37.89 -9.44 -21.61
C ALA A 419 36.52 -9.65 -20.95
N THR A 420 35.99 -8.63 -20.28
CA THR A 420 34.65 -8.68 -19.70
C THR A 420 33.60 -8.14 -20.65
N LEU A 421 32.46 -8.83 -20.74
CA LEU A 421 31.27 -8.34 -21.44
C LEU A 421 30.09 -8.27 -20.46
N PRO A 422 29.20 -7.28 -20.62
CA PRO A 422 27.94 -7.23 -19.89
C PRO A 422 26.97 -8.30 -20.37
N ALA A 423 25.94 -8.59 -19.58
CA ALA A 423 24.96 -9.65 -19.86
C ALA A 423 23.76 -9.16 -20.67
N SER A 424 23.51 -7.85 -20.65
CA SER A 424 22.41 -7.21 -21.36
C SER A 424 22.81 -5.81 -21.82
N ALA A 425 22.22 -5.35 -22.92
CA ALA A 425 22.42 -3.99 -23.43
C ALA A 425 22.10 -2.92 -22.37
N THR A 426 21.13 -3.19 -21.49
CA THR A 426 20.73 -2.31 -20.37
C THR A 426 21.83 -2.07 -19.34
N GLU A 427 22.86 -2.92 -19.24
CA GLU A 427 24.02 -2.67 -18.37
C GLU A 427 24.97 -1.61 -18.96
N VAL A 428 24.86 -1.29 -20.27
CA VAL A 428 25.74 -0.32 -20.98
C VAL A 428 25.02 1.00 -21.25
N ALA A 429 23.83 0.89 -21.86
CA ALA A 429 22.94 2.00 -22.16
C ALA A 429 21.56 1.46 -22.50
N SER A 430 20.51 2.09 -21.96
CA SER A 430 19.11 1.82 -22.33
C SER A 430 18.76 2.40 -23.72
N SER A 431 19.53 2.02 -24.75
CA SER A 431 19.42 2.51 -26.13
C SER A 431 19.80 1.44 -27.15
N GLU A 432 19.33 1.60 -28.39
CA GLU A 432 19.68 0.71 -29.51
C GLU A 432 21.20 0.62 -29.75
N ILE A 433 21.93 1.70 -29.44
CA ILE A 433 23.40 1.77 -29.54
C ILE A 433 24.06 0.79 -28.56
N GLY A 434 23.56 0.69 -27.33
CA GLY A 434 24.07 -0.29 -26.34
C GLY A 434 23.95 -1.73 -26.82
N GLN A 435 22.84 -2.06 -27.49
CA GLN A 435 22.63 -3.38 -28.08
C GLN A 435 23.55 -3.63 -29.28
N GLN A 436 23.72 -2.64 -30.17
CA GLN A 436 24.65 -2.74 -31.31
C GLN A 436 26.11 -2.93 -30.85
N ILE A 437 26.54 -2.23 -29.78
CA ILE A 437 27.87 -2.38 -29.18
C ILE A 437 28.04 -3.81 -28.65
N LEU A 438 27.11 -4.28 -27.82
CA LEU A 438 27.20 -5.62 -27.22
C LEU A 438 27.29 -6.71 -28.29
N SER A 439 26.37 -6.74 -29.24
CA SER A 439 26.38 -7.73 -30.32
C SER A 439 27.63 -7.64 -31.21
N SER A 440 28.22 -6.45 -31.39
CA SER A 440 29.47 -6.29 -32.14
C SER A 440 30.70 -6.84 -31.40
N LEU A 441 30.70 -6.74 -30.07
CA LEU A 441 31.75 -7.28 -29.20
C LEU A 441 31.63 -8.81 -29.06
N GLU A 442 30.42 -9.33 -28.84
CA GLU A 442 30.15 -10.77 -28.75
C GLU A 442 30.61 -11.50 -30.02
N ASN A 443 30.21 -11.02 -31.19
CA ASN A 443 30.57 -11.62 -32.49
C ASN A 443 32.09 -11.68 -32.77
N ARG A 444 32.90 -10.90 -32.05
CA ARG A 444 34.36 -10.83 -32.23
C ARG A 444 35.15 -11.55 -31.15
N ILE A 445 34.71 -11.47 -29.89
CA ILE A 445 35.41 -12.06 -28.75
C ILE A 445 34.88 -13.48 -28.47
N VAL A 446 33.55 -13.68 -28.41
CA VAL A 446 32.93 -14.98 -28.10
C VAL A 446 33.10 -15.97 -29.26
N ARG A 447 33.24 -15.49 -30.50
CA ARG A 447 33.54 -16.36 -31.67
C ARG A 447 34.90 -17.06 -31.58
N VAL A 448 35.84 -16.54 -30.78
CA VAL A 448 37.22 -17.03 -30.65
C VAL A 448 37.50 -17.60 -29.24
N GLY A 449 36.55 -17.49 -28.31
CA GLY A 449 36.75 -17.81 -26.89
C GLY A 449 35.55 -18.47 -26.23
N THR A 450 35.76 -19.05 -25.05
CA THR A 450 34.69 -19.68 -24.27
C THR A 450 34.06 -18.67 -23.31
N GLY A 451 32.74 -18.57 -23.28
CA GLY A 451 32.01 -17.87 -22.21
C GLY A 451 32.07 -18.66 -20.91
N ILE A 452 32.51 -18.02 -19.82
CA ILE A 452 32.55 -18.64 -18.48
C ILE A 452 31.85 -17.73 -17.47
N LYS A 453 30.93 -18.29 -16.68
CA LYS A 453 30.27 -17.66 -15.53
C LYS A 453 31.21 -17.82 -14.31
N PRO A 454 31.78 -16.75 -13.73
CA PRO A 454 32.85 -16.92 -12.72
C PRO A 454 32.38 -17.38 -11.33
N VAL A 455 31.10 -17.19 -11.01
CA VAL A 455 30.48 -17.52 -9.72
C VAL A 455 29.12 -18.14 -10.02
N ASP A 456 28.84 -19.32 -9.47
CA ASP A 456 27.54 -19.96 -9.59
C ASP A 456 26.56 -19.54 -8.49
N ASP A 457 25.28 -19.79 -8.72
CA ASP A 457 24.16 -19.27 -7.93
C ASP A 457 24.17 -19.74 -6.47
N GLU A 458 24.72 -20.92 -6.18
CA GLU A 458 24.90 -21.43 -4.81
C GLU A 458 26.22 -21.01 -4.14
N GLU A 459 27.17 -20.45 -4.89
CA GLU A 459 28.46 -20.03 -4.32
C GLU A 459 28.38 -18.66 -3.66
N ILE A 460 27.34 -17.88 -3.97
CA ILE A 460 27.10 -16.55 -3.39
C ILE A 460 27.01 -16.58 -1.85
N PHE A 461 26.49 -17.67 -1.27
CA PHE A 461 26.39 -17.85 0.18
C PHE A 461 27.78 -17.88 0.85
N GLU A 462 28.74 -18.61 0.27
CA GLU A 462 30.11 -18.69 0.78
C GLU A 462 30.90 -17.39 0.50
N VAL A 463 30.63 -16.71 -0.63
CA VAL A 463 31.19 -15.38 -0.94
C VAL A 463 30.75 -14.36 0.11
N VAL A 464 29.44 -14.29 0.40
CA VAL A 464 28.86 -13.41 1.44
C VAL A 464 29.48 -13.71 2.80
N ARG A 465 29.56 -14.99 3.18
CA ARG A 465 30.14 -15.42 4.45
C ARG A 465 31.59 -14.97 4.61
N ARG A 466 32.48 -15.24 3.64
CA ARG A 466 33.90 -14.81 3.73
C ARG A 466 34.10 -13.30 3.68
N ARG A 467 33.20 -12.57 2.98
CA ARG A 467 33.27 -11.11 2.91
C ARG A 467 32.79 -10.42 4.18
N LEU A 468 31.92 -11.04 4.98
CA LEU A 468 31.35 -10.43 6.18
C LEU A 468 31.98 -10.93 7.50
N PHE A 469 32.57 -12.13 7.52
CA PHE A 469 33.16 -12.73 8.72
C PHE A 469 34.64 -13.10 8.55
N GLU A 470 35.41 -12.95 9.63
CA GLU A 470 36.85 -13.23 9.72
C GLU A 470 37.17 -14.73 9.70
N ASN A 471 36.21 -15.54 10.13
CA ASN A 471 36.31 -16.99 10.17
C ASN A 471 35.00 -17.64 9.71
N VAL A 472 35.07 -18.91 9.33
CA VAL A 472 33.89 -19.71 8.95
C VAL A 472 33.17 -20.35 10.15
N GLY A 473 33.81 -20.33 11.33
CA GLY A 473 33.31 -20.95 12.56
C GLY A 473 33.64 -22.45 12.67
N ASN A 474 33.38 -23.03 13.84
CA ASN A 474 33.60 -24.45 14.11
C ASN A 474 32.57 -25.33 13.35
N PRO A 475 33.01 -26.26 12.48
CA PRO A 475 32.12 -27.17 11.76
C PRO A 475 31.18 -28.00 12.66
N ASP A 476 31.67 -28.48 13.81
CA ASP A 476 30.86 -29.29 14.73
C ASP A 476 29.70 -28.48 15.31
N THR A 477 29.97 -27.21 15.65
CA THR A 477 28.96 -26.27 16.13
C THR A 477 27.92 -25.96 15.05
N ILE A 478 28.37 -25.81 13.80
CA ILE A 478 27.46 -25.56 12.66
C ILE A 478 26.56 -26.79 12.44
N GLU A 479 27.10 -28.01 12.43
CA GLU A 479 26.30 -29.21 12.20
C GLU A 479 25.30 -29.48 13.35
N GLN A 480 25.64 -29.11 14.59
CA GLN A 480 24.69 -29.12 15.71
C GLN A 480 23.52 -28.15 15.49
N VAL A 481 23.79 -26.91 15.07
CA VAL A 481 22.75 -25.92 14.71
C VAL A 481 21.88 -26.46 13.58
N LEU A 482 22.48 -26.92 12.48
CA LEU A 482 21.76 -27.43 11.31
C LEU A 482 20.91 -28.66 11.62
N THR A 483 21.40 -29.57 12.46
CA THR A 483 20.63 -30.74 12.93
C THR A 483 19.39 -30.28 13.71
N ARG A 484 19.51 -29.24 14.55
CA ARG A 484 18.36 -28.64 15.26
C ARG A 484 17.34 -28.02 14.31
N TYR A 485 17.77 -27.29 13.29
CA TYR A 485 16.87 -26.74 12.27
C TYR A 485 16.21 -27.84 11.43
N LYS A 486 16.97 -28.83 10.96
CA LYS A 486 16.46 -30.00 10.22
C LYS A 486 15.36 -30.73 11.01
N ASN A 487 15.59 -31.04 12.27
CA ASN A 487 14.58 -31.70 13.11
C ASN A 487 13.33 -30.81 13.30
N THR A 488 13.53 -29.50 13.49
CA THR A 488 12.42 -28.53 13.63
C THR A 488 11.57 -28.47 12.35
N TYR A 489 12.19 -28.49 11.17
CA TYR A 489 11.50 -28.46 9.89
C TYR A 489 10.84 -29.80 9.55
N HIS A 490 11.51 -30.93 9.81
CA HIS A 490 10.94 -32.27 9.62
C HIS A 490 9.66 -32.46 10.45
N ASN A 491 9.71 -32.08 11.74
CA ASN A 491 8.57 -32.13 12.65
C ASN A 491 7.42 -31.19 12.26
N ARG A 492 7.65 -30.26 11.30
CA ARG A 492 6.69 -29.24 10.84
C ARG A 492 6.53 -29.21 9.32
N ARG A 493 6.88 -30.30 8.62
CA ARG A 493 6.83 -30.40 7.14
C ARG A 493 5.44 -30.18 6.50
N SER A 494 4.37 -30.25 7.29
CA SER A 494 2.99 -29.92 6.88
C SER A 494 2.67 -28.42 6.93
N ASP A 495 3.47 -27.65 7.67
CA ASP A 495 3.31 -26.22 7.94
C ASP A 495 4.32 -25.35 7.17
N LEU A 496 5.21 -25.98 6.42
CA LEU A 496 6.36 -25.38 5.75
C LEU A 496 6.39 -25.79 4.26
N PRO A 497 7.13 -25.07 3.40
CA PRO A 497 7.32 -25.45 2.01
C PRO A 497 7.99 -26.83 1.88
N ALA A 498 7.61 -27.60 0.86
CA ALA A 498 8.05 -28.99 0.68
C ALA A 498 9.56 -29.15 0.41
N GLU A 499 10.25 -28.07 0.10
CA GLU A 499 11.70 -27.96 -0.01
C GLU A 499 12.42 -27.88 1.35
N ALA A 500 11.77 -27.42 2.42
CA ALA A 500 12.41 -27.16 3.71
C ALA A 500 12.85 -28.44 4.46
N ASP A 501 12.16 -29.57 4.24
CA ASP A 501 12.51 -30.90 4.79
C ASP A 501 13.59 -31.62 3.95
N ARG A 502 14.03 -31.04 2.84
CA ARG A 502 14.98 -31.69 1.91
C ARG A 502 16.42 -31.49 2.33
N ILE A 503 17.26 -32.48 2.02
CA ILE A 503 18.69 -32.47 2.34
C ILE A 503 19.41 -31.33 1.60
N GLU A 504 18.98 -31.01 0.38
CA GLU A 504 19.47 -29.90 -0.43
C GLU A 504 19.29 -28.55 0.29
N TYR A 505 18.16 -28.33 0.97
CA TYR A 505 17.93 -27.11 1.73
C TYR A 505 18.84 -27.01 2.96
N ILE A 506 19.06 -28.12 3.69
CA ILE A 506 20.02 -28.15 4.80
C ILE A 506 21.45 -27.92 4.31
N ASN A 507 21.81 -28.42 3.12
CA ASN A 507 23.10 -28.13 2.50
C ASN A 507 23.24 -26.64 2.13
N LYS A 508 22.17 -26.00 1.65
CA LYS A 508 22.10 -24.56 1.42
C LYS A 508 22.25 -23.76 2.73
N MET A 509 21.59 -24.18 3.81
CA MET A 509 21.78 -23.58 5.15
C MET A 509 23.24 -23.71 5.64
N ARG A 510 23.93 -24.82 5.35
CA ARG A 510 25.35 -25.00 5.70
C ARG A 510 26.29 -24.01 5.00
N LYS A 511 25.99 -23.69 3.72
CA LYS A 511 26.71 -22.65 2.95
C LYS A 511 26.38 -21.24 3.43
N ALA A 512 25.13 -21.01 3.84
CA ALA A 512 24.62 -19.70 4.27
C ALA A 512 25.04 -19.26 5.68
N TYR A 513 25.42 -20.21 6.56
CA TYR A 513 25.75 -19.94 7.96
C TYR A 513 26.74 -18.76 8.12
N PRO A 514 26.44 -17.74 8.96
CA PRO A 514 25.41 -17.71 9.99
C PRO A 514 24.03 -17.17 9.53
N PHE A 515 23.81 -16.91 8.24
CA PHE A 515 22.51 -16.45 7.76
C PHE A 515 21.53 -17.60 7.55
N HIS A 516 20.25 -17.32 7.74
CA HIS A 516 19.18 -18.13 7.18
C HIS A 516 19.11 -17.87 5.66
N PRO A 517 19.00 -18.91 4.79
CA PRO A 517 19.08 -18.73 3.33
C PRO A 517 18.09 -17.69 2.77
N GLU A 518 16.86 -17.64 3.31
CA GLU A 518 15.81 -16.75 2.81
C GLU A 518 16.20 -15.27 2.92
N LEU A 519 17.03 -14.88 3.90
CA LEU A 519 17.49 -13.49 4.02
C LEU A 519 18.41 -13.07 2.86
N ILE A 520 19.31 -13.96 2.44
CA ILE A 520 20.19 -13.71 1.28
C ILE A 520 19.38 -13.78 -0.01
N ASP A 521 18.49 -14.77 -0.13
CA ASP A 521 17.63 -14.93 -1.31
C ASP A 521 16.59 -13.82 -1.48
N MET A 522 16.13 -13.16 -0.41
CA MET A 522 15.29 -11.95 -0.53
C MET A 522 15.99 -10.85 -1.34
N PHE A 523 17.22 -10.47 -0.96
CA PHE A 523 17.94 -9.43 -1.67
C PHE A 523 18.42 -9.90 -3.06
N ARG A 524 18.74 -11.19 -3.21
CA ARG A 524 19.14 -11.78 -4.48
C ARG A 524 17.95 -11.93 -5.44
N LEU A 525 17.03 -12.84 -5.15
CA LEU A 525 15.97 -13.27 -6.06
C LEU A 525 14.84 -12.25 -6.22
N LYS A 526 14.58 -11.40 -5.22
CA LYS A 526 13.52 -10.38 -5.32
C LYS A 526 14.08 -9.00 -5.68
N TRP A 527 15.04 -8.47 -4.90
CA TRP A 527 15.50 -7.08 -5.08
C TRP A 527 16.39 -6.91 -6.33
N GLY A 528 17.34 -7.80 -6.58
CA GLY A 528 18.23 -7.69 -7.74
C GLY A 528 17.63 -8.01 -9.11
N ASN A 529 16.31 -8.19 -9.20
CA ASN A 529 15.60 -8.03 -10.47
C ASN A 529 15.44 -6.56 -10.87
N ASP A 530 15.58 -5.60 -9.94
CA ASP A 530 15.53 -4.17 -10.25
C ASP A 530 16.84 -3.68 -10.90
N PRO A 531 16.81 -3.00 -12.07
CA PRO A 531 17.99 -2.45 -12.71
C PRO A 531 18.76 -1.41 -11.88
N HIS A 532 18.10 -0.69 -10.97
CA HIS A 532 18.71 0.32 -10.12
C HIS A 532 19.36 -0.28 -8.86
N PHE A 533 19.05 -1.53 -8.52
CA PHE A 533 19.68 -2.21 -7.39
C PHE A 533 21.02 -2.82 -7.79
N GLN A 534 22.10 -2.38 -7.15
CA GLN A 534 23.45 -2.92 -7.35
C GLN A 534 23.53 -4.38 -6.84
N ARG A 535 23.16 -5.35 -7.70
CA ARG A 535 22.86 -6.77 -7.39
C ARG A 535 23.73 -7.51 -6.37
N THR A 536 25.01 -7.17 -6.22
CA THR A 536 25.92 -7.87 -5.27
C THR A 536 26.58 -6.92 -4.27
N ARG A 537 26.99 -5.70 -4.69
CA ARG A 537 27.49 -4.67 -3.76
C ARG A 537 26.40 -4.21 -2.78
N GLY A 538 25.20 -3.97 -3.28
CA GLY A 538 24.03 -3.61 -2.47
C GLY A 538 23.66 -4.70 -1.47
N VAL A 539 23.67 -5.98 -1.89
CA VAL A 539 23.44 -7.13 -1.00
C VAL A 539 24.48 -7.16 0.12
N LEU A 540 25.77 -7.08 -0.22
CA LEU A 540 26.85 -7.08 0.78
C LEU A 540 26.75 -5.89 1.74
N ARG A 541 26.47 -4.67 1.25
CA ARG A 541 26.26 -3.49 2.11
C ARG A 541 25.09 -3.69 3.07
N LEU A 542 23.94 -4.14 2.58
CA LEU A 542 22.74 -4.31 3.40
C LEU A 542 22.96 -5.40 4.46
N LEU A 543 23.54 -6.54 4.09
CA LEU A 543 23.89 -7.60 5.03
C LEU A 543 24.96 -7.16 6.05
N ALA A 544 25.99 -6.41 5.63
CA ALA A 544 26.98 -5.85 6.54
C ALA A 544 26.34 -4.89 7.57
N SER A 545 25.37 -4.08 7.13
CA SER A 545 24.62 -3.20 8.02
C SER A 545 23.75 -3.98 9.03
N ILE A 546 23.10 -5.07 8.59
CA ILE A 546 22.34 -5.97 9.47
C ILE A 546 23.27 -6.66 10.48
N VAL A 547 24.43 -7.17 10.04
CA VAL A 547 25.43 -7.81 10.92
C VAL A 547 25.98 -6.80 11.93
N LYS A 548 26.27 -5.56 11.52
CA LYS A 548 26.68 -4.46 12.42
C LYS A 548 25.63 -4.21 13.51
N ASP A 549 24.37 -3.98 13.12
CA ASP A 549 23.27 -3.73 14.07
C ASP A 549 23.16 -4.88 15.09
N LEU A 550 23.06 -6.12 14.61
CA LEU A 550 22.96 -7.32 15.46
C LEU A 550 24.18 -7.50 16.37
N TRP A 551 25.39 -7.21 15.88
CA TRP A 551 26.61 -7.25 16.69
C TRP A 551 26.59 -6.17 17.77
N SER A 552 26.18 -4.94 17.45
CA SER A 552 26.09 -3.83 18.40
C SER A 552 25.08 -4.12 19.51
N ARG A 553 23.89 -4.65 19.19
CA ARG A 553 22.83 -4.97 20.18
C ARG A 553 22.83 -6.41 20.68
N ARG A 554 23.89 -7.19 20.46
CA ARG A 554 23.97 -8.63 20.80
C ARG A 554 23.59 -8.98 22.23
N GLY A 555 23.85 -8.08 23.19
CA GLY A 555 23.49 -8.25 24.60
C GLY A 555 22.00 -8.07 24.93
N SER A 556 21.19 -7.55 24.01
CA SER A 556 19.74 -7.36 24.17
C SER A 556 18.92 -8.21 23.19
N LEU A 557 19.52 -9.21 22.52
CA LEU A 557 18.81 -10.11 21.62
C LEU A 557 18.14 -11.25 22.38
N SER A 558 16.86 -11.51 22.07
CA SER A 558 16.11 -12.62 22.66
C SER A 558 16.38 -13.96 21.97
N GLY A 559 16.46 -15.04 22.77
CA GLY A 559 16.57 -16.42 22.27
C GLY A 559 17.98 -16.87 21.93
N SER A 560 18.08 -18.00 21.23
CA SER A 560 19.36 -18.67 20.93
C SER A 560 20.21 -17.94 19.88
N GLN A 561 19.60 -17.13 19.00
CA GLN A 561 20.31 -16.34 17.97
C GLN A 561 21.30 -17.17 17.13
N ALA A 562 20.93 -18.41 16.81
CA ALA A 562 21.79 -19.38 16.14
C ALA A 562 22.01 -19.11 14.64
N LEU A 563 21.03 -18.46 13.99
CA LEU A 563 21.07 -17.96 12.61
C LEU A 563 20.45 -16.57 12.56
N ILE A 564 20.85 -15.78 11.57
CA ILE A 564 20.30 -14.44 11.25
C ILE A 564 19.14 -14.59 10.26
N HIS A 565 17.92 -14.26 10.68
CA HIS A 565 16.69 -14.36 9.90
C HIS A 565 16.24 -13.01 9.34
N THR A 566 15.28 -13.01 8.42
CA THR A 566 14.58 -11.78 7.98
C THR A 566 13.90 -11.06 9.13
N SER A 567 13.39 -11.81 10.11
CA SER A 567 12.76 -11.27 11.33
C SER A 567 13.74 -10.67 12.34
N ASP A 568 15.05 -10.88 12.19
CA ASP A 568 16.07 -10.22 13.03
C ASP A 568 16.39 -8.79 12.56
N VAL A 569 15.98 -8.42 11.34
CA VAL A 569 16.23 -7.11 10.74
C VAL A 569 15.39 -6.04 11.45
N ASN A 570 16.02 -5.17 12.23
CA ASN A 570 15.34 -4.01 12.82
C ASN A 570 15.51 -2.79 11.91
N LEU A 571 14.48 -2.48 11.11
CA LEU A 571 14.49 -1.36 10.17
C LEU A 571 14.78 0.00 10.83
N ALA A 572 14.38 0.20 12.09
CA ALA A 572 14.61 1.46 12.82
C ALA A 572 16.11 1.78 13.00
N ASN A 573 16.95 0.74 13.09
CA ASN A 573 18.40 0.86 13.27
C ASN A 573 19.17 0.87 11.94
N LEU A 574 18.47 0.75 10.79
CA LEU A 574 19.05 0.48 9.48
C LEU A 574 18.68 1.55 8.44
N PRO A 575 19.12 2.82 8.61
CA PRO A 575 18.85 3.90 7.65
C PRO A 575 19.40 3.60 6.25
N THR A 576 20.48 2.82 6.18
CA THR A 576 21.05 2.28 4.93
C THR A 576 20.07 1.39 4.16
N LEU A 577 19.17 0.69 4.85
CA LEU A 577 18.20 -0.21 4.27
C LEU A 577 16.90 0.52 3.98
N THR A 578 16.35 1.31 4.91
CA THR A 578 15.15 2.12 4.66
C THR A 578 15.36 3.13 3.52
N GLY A 579 16.53 3.78 3.45
CA GLY A 579 16.91 4.65 2.33
C GLY A 579 17.08 3.91 0.99
N THR A 580 17.48 2.63 1.02
CA THR A 580 17.50 1.81 -0.20
C THR A 580 16.08 1.43 -0.63
N ILE A 581 15.18 1.14 0.32
CA ILE A 581 13.76 0.92 0.03
C ILE A 581 13.16 2.17 -0.64
N THR A 582 13.24 3.35 -0.02
CA THR A 582 12.65 4.57 -0.59
C THR A 582 13.27 4.95 -1.94
N SER A 583 14.56 4.68 -2.15
CA SER A 583 15.22 4.88 -3.45
C SER A 583 14.76 3.92 -4.56
N LEU A 584 14.36 2.68 -4.24
CA LEU A 584 13.94 1.70 -5.23
C LEU A 584 12.45 1.81 -5.60
N ILE A 585 11.58 2.03 -4.60
CA ILE A 585 10.12 1.93 -4.76
C ILE A 585 9.36 3.24 -4.45
N GLY A 586 10.07 4.31 -4.09
CA GLY A 586 9.55 5.67 -3.91
C GLY A 586 9.45 6.12 -2.44
N SER A 587 9.47 7.45 -2.22
CA SER A 587 9.43 8.04 -0.87
C SER A 587 8.14 7.78 -0.10
N GLN A 588 7.01 7.53 -0.79
CA GLN A 588 5.72 7.22 -0.15
C GLN A 588 5.75 5.96 0.74
N TRP A 589 6.76 5.09 0.59
CA TRP A 589 6.96 3.93 1.46
C TRP A 589 7.48 4.28 2.86
N GLU A 590 7.97 5.49 3.08
CA GLU A 590 8.30 5.99 4.42
C GLU A 590 7.06 6.05 5.30
N THR A 591 5.92 6.48 4.75
CA THR A 591 4.59 6.44 5.42
C THR A 591 4.15 5.01 5.72
N VAL A 592 4.30 4.08 4.77
CA VAL A 592 3.98 2.65 4.95
C VAL A 592 4.76 2.07 6.12
N MET A 593 6.07 2.32 6.13
CA MET A 593 6.96 1.85 7.19
C MET A 593 6.55 2.43 8.54
N HIS A 594 6.34 3.74 8.67
CA HIS A 594 5.98 4.37 9.96
C HIS A 594 4.58 4.00 10.48
N ALA A 595 3.62 3.71 9.59
CA ALA A 595 2.27 3.33 9.98
C ALA A 595 2.20 1.91 10.56
N ASP A 596 2.82 0.94 9.89
CA ASP A 596 2.58 -0.48 10.20
C ASP A 596 3.79 -1.22 10.77
N ILE A 597 5.01 -0.70 10.61
CA ILE A 597 6.25 -1.50 10.79
C ILE A 597 7.23 -0.85 11.79
N ILE A 598 7.62 0.40 11.57
CA ILE A 598 8.72 1.10 12.26
C ILE A 598 8.19 2.11 13.28
N GLY A 599 8.72 2.04 14.50
CA GLY A 599 8.49 3.02 15.55
C GLY A 599 7.37 2.64 16.52
N THR A 600 7.32 3.31 17.66
CA THR A 600 6.41 2.97 18.78
C THR A 600 4.93 3.22 18.47
N SER A 601 4.64 4.03 17.45
CA SER A 601 3.29 4.26 16.93
C SER A 601 2.83 3.21 15.93
N SER A 602 3.70 2.30 15.48
CA SER A 602 3.39 1.36 14.41
C SER A 602 2.43 0.27 14.86
N ASN A 603 1.60 -0.22 13.95
CA ASN A 603 0.63 -1.27 14.28
C ASN A 603 1.31 -2.59 14.69
N ALA A 604 2.41 -2.98 14.05
CA ALA A 604 3.20 -4.14 14.49
C ALA A 604 3.79 -3.96 15.90
N TYR A 605 4.31 -2.77 16.23
CA TYR A 605 4.82 -2.51 17.58
C TYR A 605 3.73 -2.60 18.64
N LYS A 606 2.52 -2.06 18.36
CA LYS A 606 1.38 -2.16 19.28
C LYS A 606 1.02 -3.62 19.56
N ILE A 607 0.86 -4.44 18.52
CA ILE A 607 0.49 -5.86 18.63
C ILE A 607 1.48 -6.63 19.53
N ASP A 608 2.78 -6.43 19.32
CA ASP A 608 3.81 -7.10 20.12
C ASP A 608 3.78 -6.67 21.60
N ASN A 609 3.38 -5.43 21.90
CA ASN A 609 3.36 -4.89 23.27
C ASN A 609 2.00 -4.97 23.97
N GLU A 610 0.99 -5.62 23.39
CA GLU A 610 -0.32 -5.87 24.04
C GLU A 610 -0.18 -6.73 25.31
N ASP A 611 0.69 -7.74 25.28
CA ASP A 611 1.01 -8.60 26.43
C ASP A 611 2.54 -8.70 26.61
N PRO A 612 3.12 -8.00 27.61
CA PRO A 612 4.56 -8.03 27.91
C PRO A 612 5.12 -9.40 28.31
N GLN A 613 4.29 -10.37 28.71
CA GLN A 613 4.73 -11.74 29.04
C GLN A 613 4.70 -12.69 27.82
N SER A 614 4.09 -12.25 26.71
CA SER A 614 3.95 -13.09 25.52
C SER A 614 5.26 -13.30 24.75
N ASN A 615 5.32 -14.41 24.01
CA ASN A 615 6.39 -14.60 23.01
C ASN A 615 6.33 -13.54 21.89
N SER A 616 5.17 -12.93 21.62
CA SER A 616 5.06 -11.83 20.65
C SER A 616 5.90 -10.64 21.08
N CYS A 617 5.78 -10.20 22.34
CA CYS A 617 6.62 -9.16 22.92
C CYS A 617 8.10 -9.57 22.92
N LYS A 618 8.39 -10.76 23.47
CA LYS A 618 9.76 -11.24 23.67
C LYS A 618 10.58 -11.37 22.38
N TYR A 619 9.95 -11.80 21.28
CA TYR A 619 10.61 -12.03 19.99
C TYR A 619 10.22 -11.00 18.91
N SER A 620 9.43 -9.98 19.26
CA SER A 620 8.88 -8.98 18.33
C SER A 620 8.24 -9.61 17.09
N LEU A 621 7.33 -10.56 17.29
CA LEU A 621 6.82 -11.41 16.21
C LEU A 621 6.08 -10.60 15.13
N ALA A 622 5.21 -9.66 15.51
CA ALA A 622 4.48 -8.84 14.56
C ALA A 622 5.43 -7.92 13.76
N GLN A 623 6.44 -7.32 14.41
CA GLN A 623 7.47 -6.52 13.72
C GLN A 623 8.34 -7.37 12.79
N GLY A 624 8.68 -8.60 13.20
CA GLY A 624 9.43 -9.56 12.40
C GLY A 624 8.65 -10.06 11.18
N ILE A 625 7.34 -10.30 11.33
CA ILE A 625 6.40 -10.59 10.24
C ILE A 625 6.33 -9.41 9.28
N ALA A 626 6.05 -8.22 9.82
CA ALA A 626 5.87 -7.00 9.03
C ALA A 626 7.13 -6.65 8.21
N THR A 627 8.32 -6.76 8.82
CA THR A 627 9.60 -6.55 8.13
C THR A 627 9.85 -7.61 7.06
N THR A 628 9.61 -8.89 7.36
CA THR A 628 9.77 -9.98 6.39
C THR A 628 8.84 -9.78 5.19
N LEU A 629 7.56 -9.44 5.43
CA LEU A 629 6.59 -9.18 4.38
C LEU A 629 6.94 -7.93 3.57
N LEU A 630 7.39 -6.84 4.19
CA LEU A 630 7.88 -5.64 3.49
C LEU A 630 9.03 -6.00 2.55
N MET A 631 10.09 -6.64 3.06
CA MET A 631 11.24 -7.07 2.26
C MET A 631 10.82 -7.99 1.09
N SER A 632 9.79 -8.81 1.30
CA SER A 632 9.22 -9.71 0.27
C SER A 632 8.36 -9.02 -0.79
N SER A 633 7.93 -7.78 -0.54
CA SER A 633 7.04 -6.99 -1.40
C SER A 633 7.82 -6.16 -2.43
N ILE A 634 9.14 -6.14 -2.31
CA ILE A 634 10.08 -5.37 -3.13
C ILE A 634 10.61 -6.27 -4.24
N GLY A 635 10.47 -5.82 -5.49
CA GLY A 635 10.79 -6.60 -6.69
C GLY A 635 9.65 -6.64 -7.70
N GLY A 636 9.91 -7.26 -8.85
CA GLY A 636 9.01 -7.26 -10.02
C GLY A 636 7.61 -7.83 -9.79
N SER A 637 6.67 -7.41 -10.63
CA SER A 637 5.21 -7.59 -10.45
C SER A 637 4.69 -9.03 -10.39
N GLN A 638 5.46 -10.03 -10.85
CA GLN A 638 4.99 -11.41 -10.99
C GLN A 638 4.87 -12.19 -9.67
N ASN A 639 5.68 -11.88 -8.63
CA ASN A 639 5.79 -12.67 -7.39
C ASN A 639 5.80 -11.80 -6.11
N LYS A 640 4.76 -10.97 -5.93
CA LYS A 640 4.60 -10.13 -4.74
C LYS A 640 4.21 -10.95 -3.51
N GLY A 641 4.89 -10.70 -2.39
CA GLY A 641 4.53 -11.26 -1.09
C GLY A 641 5.06 -12.66 -0.79
N LEU A 642 4.49 -13.27 0.26
CA LEU A 642 4.73 -14.65 0.71
C LEU A 642 3.41 -15.31 1.12
N ASN A 643 3.30 -16.64 0.99
CA ASN A 643 2.25 -17.41 1.69
C ASN A 643 2.66 -17.68 3.16
N ILE A 644 1.75 -18.27 3.94
CA ILE A 644 1.98 -18.53 5.37
C ILE A 644 3.09 -19.57 5.59
N GLU A 645 3.25 -20.55 4.71
CA GLU A 645 4.29 -21.57 4.77
C GLU A 645 5.69 -20.94 4.57
N GLN A 646 5.86 -20.09 3.55
CA GLN A 646 7.09 -19.35 3.29
C GLN A 646 7.41 -18.36 4.41
N LEU A 647 6.41 -17.66 4.95
CA LEU A 647 6.59 -16.76 6.10
C LEU A 647 7.07 -17.53 7.33
N LYS A 648 6.48 -18.70 7.62
CA LYS A 648 6.96 -19.62 8.67
C LYS A 648 8.41 -20.05 8.42
N LEU A 649 8.78 -20.41 7.18
CA LEU A 649 10.16 -20.78 6.83
C LEU A 649 11.16 -19.65 7.10
N CYS A 650 10.79 -18.41 6.81
CA CYS A 650 11.62 -17.22 7.06
C CYS A 650 11.82 -16.91 8.56
N MET A 651 10.91 -17.38 9.44
CA MET A 651 10.84 -16.94 10.84
C MET A 651 11.04 -18.04 11.89
N LEU A 652 10.74 -19.30 11.58
CA LEU A 652 10.69 -20.38 12.56
C LEU A 652 12.08 -20.75 13.08
N ARG A 653 12.26 -20.69 14.41
CA ARG A 653 13.52 -20.98 15.11
C ARG A 653 13.35 -22.15 16.08
N PRO A 654 14.32 -23.08 16.16
CA PRO A 654 14.29 -24.15 17.16
C PRO A 654 14.19 -23.59 18.58
N SER A 655 13.24 -24.14 19.35
CA SER A 655 13.05 -23.87 20.79
C SER A 655 12.84 -22.38 21.17
N ALA A 656 12.34 -21.55 20.25
CA ALA A 656 12.03 -20.13 20.50
C ALA A 656 10.54 -19.86 20.76
N PHE A 657 9.69 -20.19 19.77
CA PHE A 657 8.24 -19.95 19.77
C PHE A 657 7.54 -20.96 18.85
N GLN A 658 6.22 -21.08 18.96
CA GLN A 658 5.40 -22.01 18.19
C GLN A 658 4.96 -21.41 16.84
N HIS A 659 4.84 -22.24 15.80
CA HIS A 659 4.34 -21.81 14.48
C HIS A 659 2.92 -21.22 14.51
N SER A 660 2.09 -21.61 15.48
CA SER A 660 0.76 -21.05 15.75
C SER A 660 0.80 -19.60 16.21
N GLU A 661 1.86 -19.18 16.92
CA GLU A 661 2.03 -17.80 17.36
C GLU A 661 2.30 -16.86 16.16
N ILE A 662 2.98 -17.35 15.12
CA ILE A 662 3.14 -16.65 13.83
C ILE A 662 1.77 -16.43 13.17
N ASN A 663 0.93 -17.47 13.10
CA ASN A 663 -0.43 -17.35 12.54
C ASN A 663 -1.25 -16.28 13.30
N ASN A 664 -1.18 -16.30 14.64
CA ASN A 664 -1.94 -15.38 15.48
C ASN A 664 -1.48 -13.92 15.31
N ALA A 665 -0.17 -13.68 15.29
CA ALA A 665 0.40 -12.35 15.06
C ALA A 665 0.09 -11.83 13.66
N LEU A 666 0.14 -12.69 12.62
CA LEU A 666 -0.26 -12.31 11.25
C LEU A 666 -1.75 -11.97 11.17
N ASN A 667 -2.63 -12.78 11.77
CA ASN A 667 -4.07 -12.53 11.77
C ASN A 667 -4.42 -11.20 12.46
N LYS A 668 -3.74 -10.86 13.57
CA LYS A 668 -3.87 -9.54 14.20
C LYS A 668 -3.39 -8.43 13.27
N LEU A 669 -2.22 -8.58 12.66
CA LEU A 669 -1.64 -7.58 11.76
C LEU A 669 -2.55 -7.33 10.54
N GLU A 670 -3.14 -8.37 9.96
CA GLU A 670 -4.10 -8.26 8.84
C GLU A 670 -5.34 -7.41 9.19
N GLN A 671 -5.78 -7.43 10.45
CA GLN A 671 -6.98 -6.69 10.88
C GLN A 671 -6.75 -5.19 11.10
N VAL A 672 -5.49 -4.76 11.30
CA VAL A 672 -5.17 -3.38 11.70
C VAL A 672 -4.16 -2.67 10.80
N ALA A 673 -3.35 -3.39 10.02
CA ALA A 673 -2.30 -2.80 9.20
C ALA A 673 -2.88 -2.08 7.99
N TYR A 674 -2.63 -0.78 7.88
CA TYR A 674 -3.22 0.08 6.85
C TYR A 674 -2.75 -0.25 5.44
N TYR A 675 -1.56 -0.83 5.26
CA TYR A 675 -0.91 -1.03 3.97
C TYR A 675 -0.66 -2.51 3.63
N LEU A 676 -1.16 -3.43 4.46
CA LEU A 676 -1.07 -4.86 4.25
C LEU A 676 -2.24 -5.35 3.38
N TYR A 677 -1.93 -6.17 2.38
CA TYR A 677 -2.87 -6.79 1.46
C TYR A 677 -2.73 -8.31 1.48
N SER A 678 -3.81 -9.01 1.13
CA SER A 678 -3.80 -10.45 0.89
C SER A 678 -4.58 -10.85 -0.35
N THR A 679 -4.27 -12.00 -0.96
CA THR A 679 -5.08 -12.57 -2.04
C THR A 679 -6.38 -13.18 -1.50
N ASN A 680 -7.49 -12.90 -2.19
CA ASN A 680 -8.82 -13.48 -1.89
C ASN A 680 -9.13 -14.74 -2.72
N VAL A 681 -8.24 -15.14 -3.63
CA VAL A 681 -8.43 -16.26 -4.56
C VAL A 681 -7.17 -17.13 -4.56
N GLY A 682 -7.35 -18.44 -4.39
CA GLY A 682 -6.25 -19.41 -4.31
C GLY A 682 -5.59 -19.46 -2.92
N ALA A 683 -4.30 -19.81 -2.88
CA ALA A 683 -3.53 -19.78 -1.65
C ALA A 683 -3.30 -18.32 -1.21
N LYS A 684 -3.57 -18.03 0.07
CA LYS A 684 -3.50 -16.68 0.63
C LYS A 684 -2.03 -16.24 0.76
N THR A 685 -1.62 -15.29 -0.09
CA THR A 685 -0.34 -14.60 -0.02
C THR A 685 -0.53 -13.20 0.55
N TYR A 686 0.51 -12.67 1.19
CA TYR A 686 0.49 -11.39 1.91
C TYR A 686 1.61 -10.47 1.41
N TRP A 687 1.32 -9.19 1.17
CA TRP A 687 2.32 -8.19 0.76
C TRP A 687 1.93 -6.78 1.26
N PHE A 688 2.94 -5.92 1.45
CA PHE A 688 2.73 -4.49 1.65
C PHE A 688 2.65 -3.75 0.31
N GLN A 689 1.88 -2.67 0.27
CA GLN A 689 1.76 -1.81 -0.89
C GLN A 689 1.73 -0.33 -0.47
N ALA A 690 2.28 0.56 -1.30
CA ALA A 690 2.29 2.01 -1.07
C ALA A 690 0.91 2.68 -0.90
N LYS A 691 -0.17 2.01 -1.27
CA LYS A 691 -1.55 2.53 -1.22
C LYS A 691 -2.25 1.93 -0.01
N PRO A 692 -3.05 2.69 0.75
CA PRO A 692 -3.74 2.17 1.92
C PRO A 692 -4.89 1.22 1.50
N ASN A 693 -5.07 0.15 2.27
CA ASN A 693 -6.12 -0.84 2.11
C ASN A 693 -7.47 -0.25 2.55
N ILE A 694 -8.34 -0.05 1.57
CA ILE A 694 -9.69 0.54 1.73
C ILE A 694 -10.49 -0.14 2.82
N ASN A 695 -10.41 -1.47 2.94
CA ASN A 695 -11.21 -2.21 3.93
C ASN A 695 -10.80 -1.85 5.36
N ILE A 696 -9.50 -1.60 5.59
CA ILE A 696 -8.97 -1.19 6.89
C ILE A 696 -9.32 0.28 7.16
N LEU A 697 -9.24 1.17 6.16
CA LEU A 697 -9.72 2.55 6.29
C LEU A 697 -11.22 2.61 6.65
N ILE A 698 -12.06 1.83 5.95
CA ILE A 698 -13.50 1.74 6.24
C ILE A 698 -13.72 1.18 7.64
N ASN A 699 -13.03 0.09 8.05
CA ASN A 699 -13.21 -0.49 9.38
C ASN A 699 -12.72 0.43 10.51
N SER A 700 -11.65 1.20 10.29
CA SER A 700 -11.21 2.25 11.22
C SER A 700 -12.27 3.35 11.34
N ALA A 701 -12.79 3.85 10.21
CA ALA A 701 -13.86 4.85 10.21
C ALA A 701 -15.16 4.33 10.84
N LYS A 702 -15.51 3.04 10.68
CA LYS A 702 -16.65 2.41 11.38
C LYS A 702 -16.54 2.49 12.90
N SER A 703 -15.32 2.38 13.45
CA SER A 703 -15.10 2.46 14.90
C SER A 703 -15.15 3.89 15.46
N GLU A 704 -14.99 4.91 14.62
CA GLU A 704 -15.08 6.32 15.00
C GLU A 704 -16.51 6.90 14.88
N ILE A 705 -17.42 6.22 14.20
CA ILE A 705 -18.79 6.70 14.00
C ILE A 705 -19.61 6.52 15.27
N SER A 706 -20.23 7.59 15.74
CA SER A 706 -21.05 7.53 16.95
C SER A 706 -22.47 7.04 16.64
N ALA A 707 -23.13 6.44 17.64
CA ALA A 707 -24.54 6.08 17.55
C ALA A 707 -25.45 7.32 17.32
N ALA A 708 -25.00 8.52 17.68
CA ALA A 708 -25.72 9.76 17.42
C ALA A 708 -25.71 10.14 15.93
N ASP A 709 -24.59 9.92 15.22
CA ASP A 709 -24.48 10.18 13.78
C ASP A 709 -25.38 9.23 12.98
N VAL A 710 -25.38 7.94 13.35
CA VAL A 710 -26.27 6.93 12.76
C VAL A 710 -27.74 7.30 12.97
N LYS A 711 -28.11 7.72 14.18
CA LYS A 711 -29.48 8.20 14.49
C LYS A 711 -29.87 9.43 13.68
N ALA A 712 -28.97 10.40 13.53
CA ALA A 712 -29.20 11.60 12.73
C ALA A 712 -29.44 11.24 11.25
N GLU A 713 -28.67 10.29 10.71
CA GLU A 713 -28.84 9.80 9.33
C GLU A 713 -30.17 9.02 9.14
N ILE A 714 -30.62 8.21 10.11
CA ILE A 714 -31.96 7.58 10.07
C ILE A 714 -33.04 8.66 9.95
N LEU A 715 -33.03 9.66 10.84
CA LEU A 715 -34.03 10.73 10.86
C LEU A 715 -33.98 11.56 9.57
N LYS A 716 -32.79 11.85 9.04
CA LYS A 716 -32.60 12.54 7.76
C LYS A 716 -33.19 11.74 6.58
N ARG A 717 -32.99 10.42 6.52
CA ARG A 717 -33.58 9.56 5.48
C ARG A 717 -35.11 9.53 5.55
N LEU A 718 -35.69 9.39 6.74
CA LEU A 718 -37.15 9.45 6.93
C LEU A 718 -37.72 10.78 6.44
N ASN A 719 -37.14 11.91 6.85
CA ASN A 719 -37.60 13.24 6.42
C ASN A 719 -37.46 13.47 4.90
N ASN A 720 -36.47 12.85 4.25
CA ASN A 720 -36.27 12.97 2.80
C ASN A 720 -37.19 12.04 1.98
N GLN A 721 -37.62 10.91 2.53
CA GLN A 721 -38.45 9.92 1.83
C GLN A 721 -39.96 10.11 2.05
N ILE A 722 -40.35 10.85 3.08
CA ILE A 722 -41.75 11.00 3.50
C ILE A 722 -42.27 12.40 3.16
N ASN A 723 -43.27 12.46 2.28
CA ASN A 723 -44.01 13.69 1.95
C ASN A 723 -45.39 13.69 2.61
N SER A 724 -45.82 14.85 3.13
CA SER A 724 -47.16 15.01 3.70
C SER A 724 -48.23 15.06 2.60
N ASN A 725 -48.95 13.95 2.43
CA ASN A 725 -50.12 13.88 1.57
C ASN A 725 -51.35 14.44 2.30
N GLY A 726 -52.29 15.08 1.57
CA GLY A 726 -53.43 15.79 2.16
C GLY A 726 -54.42 14.94 2.98
N GLN A 727 -54.30 13.60 2.95
CA GLN A 727 -55.16 12.66 3.69
C GLN A 727 -54.58 12.18 5.03
N LEU A 728 -53.26 12.26 5.24
CA LEU A 728 -52.59 11.79 6.46
C LEU A 728 -51.48 12.77 6.84
N ARG A 729 -51.61 13.40 8.01
CA ARG A 729 -50.54 14.22 8.57
C ARG A 729 -49.46 13.32 9.17
N ILE A 730 -48.18 13.54 8.86
CA ILE A 730 -47.09 12.74 9.42
C ILE A 730 -46.16 13.64 10.25
N LEU A 731 -45.81 13.20 11.46
CA LEU A 731 -44.90 13.88 12.37
C LEU A 731 -43.74 12.94 12.72
N ILE A 732 -42.54 13.24 12.23
CA ILE A 732 -41.33 12.43 12.43
C ILE A 732 -40.59 12.95 13.66
N ASN A 733 -40.41 12.10 14.68
CA ASN A 733 -39.64 12.38 15.89
C ASN A 733 -39.90 13.80 16.48
N PRO A 734 -41.15 14.12 16.87
CA PRO A 734 -41.49 15.44 17.39
C PRO A 734 -40.63 15.79 18.61
N SER A 735 -39.98 16.95 18.58
CA SER A 735 -39.02 17.42 19.59
C SER A 735 -39.65 18.05 20.83
N GLY A 736 -40.98 18.14 20.87
CA GLY A 736 -41.76 18.73 21.95
C GLY A 736 -43.24 18.35 21.82
N ASP A 737 -44.10 19.00 22.59
CA ASP A 737 -45.52 18.64 22.68
C ASP A 737 -46.26 18.69 21.34
N VAL A 738 -46.84 17.55 20.95
CA VAL A 738 -47.67 17.45 19.74
C VAL A 738 -48.94 18.29 19.94
N PRO A 739 -49.21 19.29 19.08
CA PRO A 739 -50.40 20.14 19.20
C PRO A 739 -51.69 19.33 19.00
N GLU A 740 -52.83 19.99 19.20
CA GLU A 740 -54.13 19.34 19.03
C GLU A 740 -54.36 18.98 17.56
N GLN A 741 -54.81 17.75 17.29
CA GLN A 741 -55.06 17.27 15.92
C GLN A 741 -56.56 17.04 15.72
N LYS A 742 -57.12 17.59 14.64
CA LYS A 742 -58.50 17.29 14.18
C LYS A 742 -58.53 16.38 12.95
N THR A 743 -57.36 16.14 12.37
CA THR A 743 -57.12 15.29 11.20
C THR A 743 -56.30 14.08 11.64
N LEU A 744 -56.52 12.94 11.00
CA LEU A 744 -55.74 11.73 11.24
C LEU A 744 -54.23 12.03 11.10
N THR A 745 -53.46 11.69 12.14
CA THR A 745 -52.05 12.03 12.27
C THR A 745 -51.24 10.80 12.69
N LEU A 746 -50.23 10.46 11.89
CA LEU A 746 -49.22 9.46 12.24
C LEU A 746 -48.02 10.14 12.93
N VAL A 747 -47.59 9.60 14.07
CA VAL A 747 -46.36 9.99 14.76
C VAL A 747 -45.32 8.86 14.63
N ILE A 748 -44.24 9.12 13.89
CA ILE A 748 -43.13 8.18 13.73
C ILE A 748 -42.12 8.42 14.85
N LEU A 749 -41.84 7.40 15.65
CA LEU A 749 -40.99 7.50 16.83
C LEU A 749 -39.48 7.50 16.49
N SER A 750 -38.69 8.04 17.42
CA SER A 750 -37.22 7.92 17.41
C SER A 750 -36.78 6.45 17.46
N PRO A 751 -35.63 6.08 16.85
CA PRO A 751 -35.02 4.77 17.04
C PRO A 751 -34.77 4.39 18.52
N ASP A 752 -34.61 5.39 19.40
CA ASP A 752 -34.51 5.20 20.87
C ASP A 752 -35.76 4.55 21.52
N TYR A 753 -36.88 4.46 20.78
CA TYR A 753 -38.14 3.84 21.18
C TYR A 753 -38.43 2.55 20.40
N ALA A 754 -37.40 1.93 19.83
CA ALA A 754 -37.50 0.60 19.23
C ALA A 754 -37.99 -0.43 20.27
N THR A 755 -38.77 -1.41 19.81
CA THR A 755 -39.44 -2.38 20.67
C THR A 755 -39.62 -3.73 19.98
N GLN A 756 -40.13 -4.72 20.71
CA GLN A 756 -40.57 -6.00 20.17
C GLN A 756 -42.09 -6.13 20.36
N ILE A 757 -42.79 -6.70 19.38
CA ILE A 757 -44.26 -6.83 19.40
C ILE A 757 -44.76 -7.63 20.62
N ASN A 758 -44.03 -8.69 20.99
CA ASN A 758 -44.38 -9.60 22.10
C ASN A 758 -43.95 -9.07 23.49
N SER A 759 -43.26 -7.93 23.57
CA SER A 759 -42.75 -7.38 24.83
C SER A 759 -42.47 -5.89 24.67
N ILE A 760 -43.51 -5.07 24.76
CA ILE A 760 -43.37 -3.62 24.63
C ILE A 760 -42.67 -3.06 25.88
N ASN A 761 -41.68 -2.20 25.67
CA ASN A 761 -40.94 -1.58 26.76
C ASN A 761 -41.74 -0.42 27.36
N LYS A 762 -41.85 -0.35 28.70
CA LYS A 762 -42.46 0.76 29.46
C LYS A 762 -41.98 2.15 29.05
N LYS A 763 -40.75 2.28 28.55
CA LYS A 763 -40.24 3.55 28.00
C LYS A 763 -41.07 4.01 26.79
N VAL A 764 -41.49 3.09 25.93
CA VAL A 764 -42.33 3.33 24.75
C VAL A 764 -43.77 3.58 25.19
N GLU A 765 -44.33 2.73 26.07
CA GLU A 765 -45.68 2.90 26.63
C GLU A 765 -45.87 4.30 27.25
N ASN A 766 -44.99 4.69 28.18
CA ASN A 766 -45.06 5.99 28.85
C ASN A 766 -44.95 7.18 27.86
N TYR A 767 -44.14 7.04 26.81
CA TYR A 767 -43.94 8.11 25.82
C TYR A 767 -45.15 8.25 24.89
N VAL A 768 -45.73 7.12 24.45
CA VAL A 768 -46.95 7.09 23.65
C VAL A 768 -48.15 7.58 24.48
N GLU A 769 -48.31 7.12 25.71
CA GLU A 769 -49.32 7.61 26.66
C GLU A 769 -49.23 9.14 26.85
N GLN A 770 -48.00 9.66 27.02
CA GLN A 770 -47.80 11.10 27.18
C GLN A 770 -48.31 11.88 25.95
N ILE A 771 -48.02 11.43 24.73
CA ILE A 771 -48.45 12.11 23.50
C ILE A 771 -49.97 11.95 23.28
N ALA A 772 -50.51 10.75 23.56
CA ALA A 772 -51.93 10.44 23.39
C ALA A 772 -52.82 11.21 24.38
N THR A 773 -52.42 11.31 25.64
CA THR A 773 -53.24 11.92 26.71
C THR A 773 -53.02 13.41 26.91
N LYS A 774 -51.87 13.97 26.49
CA LYS A 774 -51.51 15.37 26.77
C LYS A 774 -51.15 16.17 25.52
N LYS A 775 -51.32 17.48 25.67
CA LYS A 775 -50.85 18.55 24.79
C LYS A 775 -50.22 19.60 25.71
N GLY A 776 -48.91 19.57 25.88
CA GLY A 776 -48.24 20.38 26.89
C GLY A 776 -48.74 20.05 28.29
N SER A 777 -48.95 21.07 29.10
CA SER A 777 -49.48 20.93 30.46
C SER A 777 -50.99 20.63 30.51
N THR A 778 -51.68 20.53 29.36
CA THR A 778 -53.14 20.31 29.29
C THR A 778 -53.49 18.92 28.75
N GLN A 779 -54.65 18.40 29.16
CA GLN A 779 -55.19 17.14 28.63
C GLN A 779 -55.60 17.29 27.16
N ARG A 780 -55.30 16.28 26.34
CA ARG A 780 -55.72 16.21 24.94
C ARG A 780 -57.22 15.95 24.85
N VAL A 781 -57.90 16.70 23.98
CA VAL A 781 -59.35 16.57 23.75
C VAL A 781 -59.63 15.62 22.59
N PHE A 782 -58.91 15.75 21.46
CA PHE A 782 -59.09 14.89 20.28
C PHE A 782 -58.09 13.73 20.29
N ARG A 783 -58.31 12.77 21.19
CA ARG A 783 -57.39 11.64 21.43
C ARG A 783 -57.37 10.64 20.27
N ASN A 784 -58.53 10.37 19.69
CA ASN A 784 -58.73 9.36 18.65
C ASN A 784 -58.40 9.87 17.24
N THR A 785 -57.31 10.65 17.14
CA THR A 785 -56.81 11.23 15.87
C THR A 785 -55.33 10.96 15.65
N ILE A 786 -54.65 10.32 16.60
CA ILE A 786 -53.21 10.08 16.57
C ILE A 786 -52.92 8.59 16.74
N PHE A 787 -52.12 8.04 15.81
CA PHE A 787 -51.53 6.71 15.92
C PHE A 787 -50.02 6.79 15.66
N TYR A 788 -49.32 5.70 15.93
CA TYR A 788 -47.85 5.70 16.07
C TYR A 788 -47.20 4.62 15.21
N LEU A 789 -45.95 4.84 14.81
CA LEU A 789 -45.11 3.86 14.13
C LEU A 789 -43.72 3.87 14.77
N THR A 790 -43.19 2.70 15.12
CA THR A 790 -41.86 2.56 15.74
C THR A 790 -41.01 1.46 15.10
N CYS A 791 -39.73 1.45 15.46
CA CYS A 791 -38.77 0.45 15.00
C CYS A 791 -38.95 -0.90 15.70
N SER A 792 -38.80 -2.00 14.96
CA SER A 792 -38.48 -3.30 15.55
C SER A 792 -37.02 -3.34 16.03
N GLU A 793 -36.82 -3.68 17.30
CA GLU A 793 -35.50 -3.75 17.94
C GLU A 793 -34.57 -4.77 17.27
N SER A 794 -35.11 -5.93 16.86
CA SER A 794 -34.33 -7.00 16.23
C SER A 794 -33.79 -6.60 14.85
N GLN A 795 -34.51 -5.74 14.13
CA GLN A 795 -34.11 -5.22 12.82
C GLN A 795 -33.23 -3.97 12.92
N LEU A 796 -33.32 -3.20 14.01
CA LEU A 796 -32.58 -1.94 14.17
C LEU A 796 -31.06 -2.14 14.15
N GLY A 797 -30.55 -3.22 14.74
CA GLY A 797 -29.11 -3.52 14.73
C GLY A 797 -28.55 -3.75 13.31
N LEU A 798 -29.34 -4.33 12.41
CA LEU A 798 -28.97 -4.51 11.00
C LEU A 798 -28.91 -3.16 10.27
N LEU A 799 -29.93 -2.31 10.46
CA LEU A 799 -29.95 -0.96 9.88
C LEU A 799 -28.76 -0.12 10.37
N GLN A 800 -28.49 -0.15 11.68
CA GLN A 800 -27.36 0.56 12.27
C GLN A 800 -26.04 0.10 11.66
N SER A 801 -25.80 -1.21 11.55
CA SER A 801 -24.58 -1.76 10.93
C SER A 801 -24.39 -1.26 9.48
N LYS A 802 -25.46 -1.23 8.68
CA LYS A 802 -25.41 -0.77 7.29
C LYS A 802 -25.23 0.74 7.15
N LEU A 803 -25.82 1.52 8.04
CA LEU A 803 -25.61 2.97 8.08
C LEU A 803 -24.21 3.35 8.58
N THR A 804 -23.66 2.63 9.57
CA THR A 804 -22.26 2.80 9.99
C THR A 804 -21.30 2.48 8.85
N GLU A 805 -21.58 1.46 8.04
CA GLU A 805 -20.80 1.15 6.83
C GLU A 805 -20.91 2.24 5.76
N TYR A 806 -22.13 2.74 5.48
CA TYR A 806 -22.35 3.85 4.54
C TYR A 806 -21.61 5.13 4.97
N LEU A 807 -21.75 5.54 6.24
CA LEU A 807 -21.10 6.72 6.81
C LEU A 807 -19.57 6.57 6.83
N ALA A 808 -19.05 5.36 7.07
CA ALA A 808 -17.62 5.08 7.01
C ALA A 808 -17.06 5.24 5.59
N CYS A 809 -17.74 4.68 4.59
CA CYS A 809 -17.38 4.87 3.19
C CYS A 809 -17.42 6.35 2.78
N GLU A 810 -18.43 7.11 3.22
CA GLU A 810 -18.53 8.55 2.98
C GLU A 810 -17.38 9.35 3.61
N ARG A 811 -17.05 9.04 4.88
CA ARG A 811 -15.96 9.71 5.60
C ARG A 811 -14.60 9.42 4.97
N VAL A 812 -14.31 8.16 4.64
CA VAL A 812 -13.07 7.76 3.94
C VAL A 812 -12.98 8.43 2.56
N GLN A 813 -14.09 8.49 1.82
CA GLN A 813 -14.16 9.18 0.52
C GLN A 813 -13.79 10.67 0.63
N HIS A 814 -14.22 11.34 1.70
CA HIS A 814 -13.95 12.76 1.92
C HIS A 814 -12.51 13.01 2.41
N GLU A 815 -12.10 12.38 3.51
CA GLU A 815 -10.79 12.57 4.16
C GLU A 815 -9.61 12.13 3.28
N TYR A 816 -9.74 11.01 2.56
CA TYR A 816 -8.66 10.42 1.75
C TYR A 816 -8.79 10.72 0.25
N SER A 817 -9.68 11.65 -0.14
CA SER A 817 -9.96 12.04 -1.53
C SER A 817 -8.71 12.36 -2.38
N GLY A 818 -7.66 12.93 -1.78
CA GLY A 818 -6.38 13.23 -2.42
C GLY A 818 -5.37 12.08 -2.45
N GLN A 819 -5.58 11.00 -1.69
CA GLN A 819 -4.66 9.86 -1.57
C GLN A 819 -5.13 8.61 -2.34
N LEU A 820 -6.44 8.50 -2.59
CA LEU A 820 -7.06 7.38 -3.30
C LEU A 820 -6.91 7.51 -4.82
N ASP A 821 -6.54 6.42 -5.48
CA ASP A 821 -6.51 6.34 -6.95
C ASP A 821 -7.92 6.15 -7.59
N THR A 822 -7.98 6.00 -8.92
CA THR A 822 -9.24 5.83 -9.67
C THR A 822 -9.99 4.54 -9.35
N ASP A 823 -9.29 3.42 -9.19
CA ASP A 823 -9.89 2.12 -8.93
C ASP A 823 -10.33 2.03 -7.47
N GLN A 824 -9.53 2.60 -6.57
CA GLN A 824 -9.85 2.74 -5.15
C GLN A 824 -11.06 3.65 -4.91
N LYS A 825 -11.14 4.78 -5.63
CA LYS A 825 -12.33 5.65 -5.61
C LYS A 825 -13.57 4.91 -6.10
N LYS A 826 -13.43 4.07 -7.13
CA LYS A 826 -14.53 3.24 -7.63
C LYS A 826 -14.99 2.20 -6.60
N ASP A 827 -14.08 1.43 -6.01
CA ASP A 827 -14.41 0.43 -4.98
C ASP A 827 -15.11 1.04 -3.76
N ILE A 828 -14.67 2.23 -3.31
CA ILE A 828 -15.36 2.98 -2.23
C ILE A 828 -16.76 3.44 -2.67
N ILE A 829 -16.93 3.92 -3.90
CA ILE A 829 -18.23 4.32 -4.44
C ILE A 829 -19.17 3.11 -4.54
N ASP A 830 -18.70 1.98 -5.08
CA ASP A 830 -19.48 0.76 -5.24
C ASP A 830 -19.92 0.22 -3.86
N LYS A 831 -19.01 0.18 -2.86
CA LYS A 831 -19.35 -0.17 -1.47
C LYS A 831 -20.30 0.83 -0.79
N LYS A 832 -20.13 2.14 -1.03
CA LYS A 832 -21.03 3.19 -0.51
C LYS A 832 -22.44 3.02 -1.08
N ASN A 833 -22.56 2.69 -2.36
CA ASN A 833 -23.84 2.48 -3.04
C ASN A 833 -24.53 1.20 -2.54
N ASP A 834 -23.81 0.07 -2.44
CA ASP A 834 -24.34 -1.18 -1.89
C ASP A 834 -24.84 -1.02 -0.44
N ALA A 835 -24.02 -0.41 0.43
CA ALA A 835 -24.41 -0.10 1.81
C ALA A 835 -25.62 0.84 1.87
N ASN A 836 -25.72 1.81 0.94
CA ASN A 836 -26.84 2.74 0.84
C ASN A 836 -28.15 2.05 0.41
N GLU A 837 -28.12 1.16 -0.58
CA GLU A 837 -29.28 0.41 -1.05
C GLU A 837 -29.79 -0.58 0.02
N GLN A 838 -28.86 -1.30 0.67
CA GLN A 838 -29.19 -2.18 1.79
C GLN A 838 -29.77 -1.40 2.98
N ALA A 839 -29.19 -0.24 3.33
CA ALA A 839 -29.72 0.61 4.40
C ALA A 839 -31.11 1.19 4.06
N ASN A 840 -31.37 1.59 2.82
CA ASN A 840 -32.70 2.06 2.39
C ASN A 840 -33.75 0.94 2.46
N THR A 841 -33.39 -0.28 2.04
CA THR A 841 -34.28 -1.44 2.12
C THR A 841 -34.60 -1.79 3.58
N GLN A 842 -33.58 -1.83 4.43
CA GLN A 842 -33.72 -2.13 5.87
C GLN A 842 -34.45 -1.01 6.64
N LEU A 843 -34.41 0.25 6.18
CA LEU A 843 -35.16 1.36 6.77
C LEU A 843 -36.67 1.17 6.64
N ILE A 844 -37.14 0.58 5.53
CA ILE A 844 -38.56 0.30 5.32
C ILE A 844 -39.02 -0.83 6.24
N SER A 845 -38.23 -1.91 6.34
CA SER A 845 -38.60 -3.07 7.15
C SER A 845 -38.42 -2.87 8.65
N VAL A 846 -37.53 -1.96 9.10
CA VAL A 846 -37.37 -1.66 10.54
C VAL A 846 -38.60 -0.94 11.11
N TYR A 847 -39.21 -0.03 10.34
CA TYR A 847 -40.37 0.76 10.78
C TYR A 847 -41.68 0.01 10.50
N ASN A 848 -41.85 -1.10 11.21
CA ASN A 848 -42.95 -2.04 10.97
C ASN A 848 -43.92 -2.23 12.15
N ILE A 849 -43.70 -1.62 13.31
CA ILE A 849 -44.60 -1.76 14.47
C ILE A 849 -45.51 -0.53 14.55
N ALA A 850 -46.76 -0.68 14.11
CA ALA A 850 -47.81 0.31 14.28
C ALA A 850 -48.41 0.19 15.68
N MET A 851 -48.86 1.31 16.28
CA MET A 851 -49.45 1.31 17.62
C MET A 851 -50.61 2.30 17.74
N ARG A 852 -51.61 1.94 18.56
CA ARG A 852 -52.73 2.78 18.99
C ARG A 852 -52.79 2.79 20.51
N TYR A 853 -53.23 3.89 21.12
CA TYR A 853 -53.39 4.00 22.56
C TYR A 853 -54.83 4.34 22.92
N SER A 854 -55.37 3.63 23.92
CA SER A 854 -56.64 3.93 24.57
C SER A 854 -56.43 4.05 26.09
N ALA A 855 -57.10 5.03 26.71
CA ALA A 855 -57.09 5.19 28.16
C ALA A 855 -57.76 4.03 28.93
N THR A 856 -58.55 3.17 28.27
CA THR A 856 -59.16 1.97 28.89
C THR A 856 -58.32 0.72 28.72
N ASP A 857 -57.80 0.50 27.51
CA ASP A 857 -57.20 -0.78 27.10
C ASP A 857 -55.66 -0.72 27.01
N GLY A 858 -55.08 0.48 27.11
CA GLY A 858 -53.64 0.72 27.09
C GLY A 858 -53.07 0.86 25.68
N LEU A 859 -51.88 0.33 25.47
CA LEU A 859 -51.17 0.38 24.20
C LEU A 859 -51.40 -0.91 23.40
N GLU A 860 -52.07 -0.79 22.26
CA GLU A 860 -52.22 -1.85 21.27
C GLU A 860 -51.14 -1.70 20.20
N ALA A 861 -50.63 -2.83 19.68
CA ALA A 861 -49.59 -2.84 18.67
C ALA A 861 -49.86 -3.89 17.58
N LEU A 862 -49.45 -3.57 16.36
CA LEU A 862 -49.62 -4.37 15.15
C LEU A 862 -48.29 -4.41 14.40
N GLU A 863 -47.80 -5.60 14.03
CA GLU A 863 -46.58 -5.75 13.23
C GLU A 863 -46.91 -5.94 11.75
N LEU A 864 -46.31 -5.11 10.89
CA LEU A 864 -46.36 -5.26 9.45
C LEU A 864 -45.38 -6.35 9.00
N HIS A 865 -45.89 -7.32 8.24
CA HIS A 865 -45.11 -8.41 7.65
C HIS A 865 -44.80 -8.21 6.15
N ASP A 866 -45.64 -7.44 5.45
CA ASP A 866 -45.42 -7.06 4.06
C ASP A 866 -44.78 -5.67 3.95
N PHE A 867 -43.76 -5.56 3.10
CA PHE A 867 -42.97 -4.34 2.91
C PHE A 867 -43.07 -3.81 1.47
N ALA A 868 -43.30 -2.51 1.35
CA ALA A 868 -43.31 -1.78 0.08
C ALA A 868 -41.89 -1.53 -0.44
N ARG A 869 -41.79 -0.94 -1.64
CA ARG A 869 -40.50 -0.59 -2.28
C ARG A 869 -39.88 0.70 -1.78
N ASP A 870 -40.68 1.55 -1.14
CA ASP A 870 -40.30 2.87 -0.63
C ASP A 870 -41.10 3.20 0.64
N MET A 871 -40.57 4.11 1.46
CA MET A 871 -41.15 4.44 2.76
C MET A 871 -42.47 5.22 2.66
N GLN A 872 -42.73 5.95 1.56
CA GLN A 872 -44.00 6.64 1.36
C GLN A 872 -45.11 5.61 1.16
N THR A 873 -44.95 4.69 0.20
CA THR A 873 -45.91 3.61 -0.08
C THR A 873 -46.09 2.69 1.13
N GLN A 874 -45.03 2.45 1.92
CA GLN A 874 -45.16 1.69 3.18
C GLN A 874 -46.12 2.37 4.16
N ILE A 875 -46.11 3.71 4.23
CA ILE A 875 -46.98 4.48 5.13
C ILE A 875 -48.37 4.71 4.54
N THR A 876 -48.50 5.07 3.27
CA THR A 876 -49.80 5.46 2.68
C THR A 876 -50.67 4.27 2.31
N ASP A 877 -50.04 3.14 1.99
CA ASP A 877 -50.73 1.97 1.45
C ASP A 877 -50.64 0.83 2.46
N LYS A 878 -49.45 0.27 2.72
CA LYS A 878 -49.33 -0.96 3.54
C LYS A 878 -49.72 -0.78 5.00
N LEU A 879 -49.27 0.28 5.64
CA LEU A 879 -49.67 0.63 7.01
C LEU A 879 -51.18 0.95 7.08
N MET A 880 -51.72 1.66 6.09
CA MET A 880 -53.14 2.05 6.06
C MET A 880 -54.06 0.85 5.78
N GLU A 881 -53.67 -0.07 4.90
CA GLU A 881 -54.37 -1.34 4.67
C GLU A 881 -54.46 -2.14 5.98
N ALA A 882 -53.33 -2.37 6.64
CA ALA A 882 -53.26 -3.17 7.87
C ALA A 882 -54.13 -2.60 9.02
N ILE A 883 -54.08 -1.28 9.28
CA ILE A 883 -54.92 -0.67 10.33
C ILE A 883 -56.40 -0.54 9.95
N ILE A 884 -56.75 -0.70 8.68
CA ILE A 884 -58.16 -0.78 8.23
C ILE A 884 -58.67 -2.22 8.38
N GLU A 885 -57.84 -3.23 8.10
CA GLU A 885 -58.16 -4.65 8.29
C GLU A 885 -58.37 -5.00 9.77
N GLU A 886 -57.56 -4.44 10.68
CA GLU A 886 -57.71 -4.57 12.14
C GLU A 886 -58.83 -3.66 12.74
N GLU A 887 -59.67 -3.04 11.90
CA GLU A 887 -60.73 -2.08 12.27
C GLU A 887 -60.29 -0.87 13.12
N TRP A 888 -58.98 -0.62 13.31
CA TRP A 888 -58.47 0.56 14.03
C TRP A 888 -58.86 1.87 13.32
N LEU A 889 -58.98 1.84 11.99
CA LEU A 889 -59.35 2.96 11.14
C LEU A 889 -60.48 2.57 10.18
N ILE A 890 -61.58 3.33 10.17
CA ILE A 890 -62.75 3.06 9.33
C ILE A 890 -63.04 4.17 8.31
N ARG A 891 -63.42 3.76 7.10
CA ARG A 891 -63.84 4.65 5.99
C ARG A 891 -65.34 4.97 6.00
N SER A 892 -66.15 4.20 6.72
CA SER A 892 -67.57 4.43 6.98
C SER A 892 -67.95 3.68 8.25
N ILE A 893 -68.79 4.29 9.09
CA ILE A 893 -69.22 3.76 10.38
C ILE A 893 -70.42 2.84 10.15
N GLY A 894 -70.41 1.63 10.70
CA GLY A 894 -71.55 0.72 10.61
C GLY A 894 -72.71 1.10 11.55
N ILE A 895 -73.95 0.75 11.19
CA ILE A 895 -75.11 0.87 12.11
C ILE A 895 -74.87 0.13 13.44
N GLY A 896 -74.19 -1.02 13.41
CA GLY A 896 -73.80 -1.75 14.62
C GLY A 896 -72.92 -0.89 15.54
N THR A 897 -71.88 -0.26 14.99
CA THR A 897 -70.98 0.66 15.70
C THR A 897 -71.72 1.87 16.27
N LEU A 898 -72.63 2.48 15.50
CA LEU A 898 -73.48 3.58 15.97
C LEU A 898 -74.37 3.14 17.15
N LYS A 899 -75.04 1.99 17.04
CA LYS A 899 -75.93 1.48 18.10
C LYS A 899 -75.16 1.08 19.36
N ALA A 900 -74.02 0.39 19.22
CA ALA A 900 -73.17 0.00 20.35
C ALA A 900 -72.66 1.22 21.14
N ASN A 901 -72.29 2.30 20.44
CA ASN A 901 -71.81 3.54 21.04
C ASN A 901 -72.93 4.51 21.49
N ARG A 902 -74.20 4.13 21.41
CA ARG A 902 -75.37 5.01 21.67
C ARG A 902 -75.41 6.26 20.78
N LEU A 903 -74.79 6.17 19.61
CA LEU A 903 -74.70 7.20 18.57
C LEU A 903 -75.66 6.94 17.38
N TYR A 904 -76.65 6.06 17.57
CA TYR A 904 -77.77 5.86 16.65
C TYR A 904 -79.01 6.60 17.20
N PRO A 905 -79.71 7.40 16.38
CA PRO A 905 -80.71 8.33 16.90
C PRO A 905 -82.04 7.63 17.20
N THR A 906 -82.71 8.07 18.26
CA THR A 906 -84.00 7.53 18.71
C THR A 906 -85.03 8.65 18.92
N LEU A 907 -86.32 8.30 19.04
CA LEU A 907 -87.41 9.28 19.22
C LEU A 907 -87.17 10.29 20.35
N GLU A 908 -86.51 9.87 21.42
CA GLU A 908 -86.21 10.70 22.60
C GLU A 908 -84.81 11.35 22.56
N ASN A 909 -83.96 10.99 21.58
CA ASN A 909 -82.56 11.43 21.52
C ASN A 909 -82.13 11.73 20.06
N PRO A 910 -82.37 12.96 19.57
CA PRO A 910 -81.77 13.46 18.34
C PRO A 910 -80.26 13.67 18.51
N ILE A 911 -79.47 13.29 17.51
CA ILE A 911 -78.01 13.36 17.56
C ILE A 911 -77.52 14.41 16.58
N ASN A 912 -76.83 15.43 17.10
CA ASN A 912 -76.18 16.45 16.28
C ASN A 912 -75.03 15.82 15.47
N VAL A 913 -74.95 16.14 14.17
CA VAL A 913 -73.94 15.55 13.27
C VAL A 913 -72.52 16.02 13.62
N THR A 914 -72.34 17.25 14.08
CA THR A 914 -71.05 17.73 14.58
C THR A 914 -70.67 17.01 15.87
N THR A 915 -71.62 16.77 16.78
CA THR A 915 -71.35 15.98 17.99
C THR A 915 -71.03 14.51 17.68
N LEU A 916 -71.67 13.92 16.66
CA LEU A 916 -71.30 12.59 16.15
C LEU A 916 -69.87 12.58 15.62
N TYR A 917 -69.50 13.54 14.78
CA TYR A 917 -68.15 13.67 14.23
C TYR A 917 -67.11 13.90 15.34
N GLU A 918 -67.36 14.83 16.26
CA GLU A 918 -66.48 15.11 17.40
C GLU A 918 -66.35 13.89 18.33
N ALA A 919 -67.41 13.09 18.54
CA ALA A 919 -67.33 11.89 19.39
C ALA A 919 -66.34 10.84 18.84
N PHE A 920 -66.26 10.65 17.53
CA PHE A 920 -65.27 9.75 16.90
C PHE A 920 -63.84 10.31 16.91
N LEU A 921 -63.64 11.62 17.09
CA LEU A 921 -62.32 12.24 17.24
C LEU A 921 -61.88 12.35 18.71
N GLN A 922 -62.82 12.49 19.66
CA GLN A 922 -62.53 12.74 21.07
C GLN A 922 -62.25 11.47 21.86
N TYR A 923 -63.09 10.46 21.72
CA TYR A 923 -63.05 9.26 22.56
C TYR A 923 -62.29 8.11 21.88
N ASP A 924 -61.32 7.58 22.61
CA ASP A 924 -60.35 6.53 22.24
C ASP A 924 -60.89 5.11 22.38
N ASP A 925 -62.13 4.95 22.87
CA ASP A 925 -62.91 3.71 22.88
C ASP A 925 -63.61 3.39 21.53
N LYS A 926 -63.37 4.21 20.49
CA LYS A 926 -63.96 4.10 19.15
C LYS A 926 -62.88 3.88 18.09
N PRO A 927 -63.20 3.22 16.96
CA PRO A 927 -62.29 3.18 15.83
C PRO A 927 -62.05 4.60 15.29
N MET A 928 -60.82 4.90 14.86
CA MET A 928 -60.48 6.17 14.23
C MET A 928 -61.23 6.30 12.90
N ILE A 929 -61.45 7.54 12.44
CA ILE A 929 -62.10 7.81 11.15
C ILE A 929 -61.11 8.48 10.19
N THR A 930 -61.19 8.16 8.89
CA THR A 930 -60.30 8.76 7.86
C THR A 930 -60.47 10.27 7.71
N GLY A 931 -61.62 10.82 8.13
CA GLY A 931 -61.92 12.25 8.07
C GLY A 931 -63.42 12.51 8.12
N ALA A 932 -63.81 13.76 7.84
CA ALA A 932 -65.22 14.16 7.72
C ALA A 932 -66.01 13.26 6.76
N ASP A 933 -65.42 12.90 5.62
CA ASP A 933 -66.02 12.06 4.58
C ASP A 933 -66.52 10.70 5.09
N ALA A 934 -65.89 10.12 6.11
CA ALA A 934 -66.34 8.86 6.70
C ALA A 934 -67.70 9.03 7.38
N VAL A 935 -67.94 10.16 8.04
CA VAL A 935 -69.23 10.52 8.64
C VAL A 935 -70.22 10.97 7.56
N THR A 936 -69.81 11.83 6.61
CA THR A 936 -70.64 12.27 5.48
C THR A 936 -71.19 11.08 4.67
N SER A 937 -70.31 10.15 4.27
CA SER A 937 -70.68 8.96 3.48
C SER A 937 -71.59 8.02 4.27
N THR A 938 -71.33 7.85 5.56
CA THR A 938 -72.19 7.06 6.47
C THR A 938 -73.60 7.66 6.54
N ILE A 939 -73.68 8.97 6.76
CA ILE A 939 -74.94 9.69 6.88
C ILE A 939 -75.71 9.66 5.56
N GLN A 940 -75.07 9.93 4.43
CA GLN A 940 -75.70 9.86 3.11
C GLN A 940 -76.22 8.44 2.81
N LYS A 941 -75.39 7.41 3.00
CA LYS A 941 -75.74 6.00 2.77
C LYS A 941 -76.97 5.57 3.58
N TYR A 942 -77.00 5.86 4.88
CA TYR A 942 -78.08 5.42 5.75
C TYR A 942 -79.33 6.31 5.67
N CYS A 943 -79.19 7.59 5.34
CA CYS A 943 -80.31 8.47 5.00
C CYS A 943 -81.00 8.06 3.69
N TYR A 944 -80.21 7.74 2.66
CA TYR A 944 -80.72 7.26 1.37
C TYR A 944 -81.44 5.90 1.51
N ASN A 945 -80.85 4.97 2.29
CA ASN A 945 -81.48 3.68 2.59
C ASN A 945 -82.69 3.79 3.54
N GLY A 946 -82.84 4.92 4.25
CA GLY A 946 -83.94 5.20 5.17
C GLY A 946 -83.82 4.57 6.55
N GLU A 947 -82.59 4.22 7.00
CA GLU A 947 -82.30 3.63 8.32
C GLU A 947 -82.40 4.65 9.46
N PHE A 948 -82.25 5.93 9.11
CA PHE A 948 -82.63 7.14 9.84
C PHE A 948 -82.72 8.26 8.78
N ASN A 949 -83.21 9.45 9.14
CA ASN A 949 -83.11 10.62 8.24
C ASN A 949 -82.18 11.69 8.80
N VAL A 950 -81.91 12.70 7.97
CA VAL A 950 -81.11 13.90 8.32
C VAL A 950 -81.97 15.15 8.34
N ALA A 951 -81.56 16.12 9.15
CA ALA A 951 -82.32 17.31 9.49
C ALA A 951 -81.44 18.56 9.59
N PHE A 952 -81.67 19.56 8.75
CA PHE A 952 -80.99 20.87 8.77
C PHE A 952 -81.82 21.92 9.55
N GLY A 953 -81.29 22.51 10.62
CA GLY A 953 -81.95 23.46 11.55
C GLY A 953 -81.58 23.18 13.03
N GLU A 954 -82.19 23.86 13.99
CA GLU A 954 -81.94 23.65 15.44
C GLU A 954 -82.60 22.38 15.98
N GLU A 955 -82.43 22.08 17.27
CA GLU A 955 -83.05 20.94 17.96
C GLU A 955 -84.52 21.26 18.28
N GLY A 956 -85.45 20.39 17.89
CA GLY A 956 -86.90 20.63 18.00
C GLY A 956 -87.48 21.74 17.10
N ASN A 957 -86.72 22.77 16.71
CA ASN A 957 -87.14 23.81 15.74
C ASN A 957 -86.22 23.94 14.52
N TYR A 958 -86.78 23.98 13.32
CA TYR A 958 -86.65 22.74 12.59
C TYR A 958 -86.69 22.92 11.05
N SER A 959 -85.74 23.49 10.28
CA SER A 959 -85.98 23.80 8.84
C SER A 959 -86.19 22.68 7.79
N ARG A 960 -85.17 22.03 7.18
CA ARG A 960 -85.37 21.00 6.11
C ARG A 960 -85.04 19.56 6.53
N ILE A 961 -85.76 18.58 5.99
CA ILE A 961 -85.54 17.14 6.15
C ILE A 961 -85.25 16.43 4.85
N TYR A 962 -84.34 15.47 4.96
CA TYR A 962 -83.94 14.57 3.89
C TYR A 962 -84.40 13.16 4.27
N HIS A 963 -85.35 12.59 3.54
CA HIS A 963 -85.81 11.19 3.69
C HIS A 963 -85.56 10.43 2.39
N ARG A 964 -84.74 9.37 2.43
CA ARG A 964 -84.43 8.57 1.23
C ARG A 964 -83.95 9.40 0.02
N GLU A 965 -83.33 10.55 0.31
CA GLU A 965 -82.72 11.45 -0.67
C GLU A 965 -81.29 11.80 -0.27
N ASN A 966 -80.49 12.23 -1.24
CA ASN A 966 -79.11 12.67 -1.02
C ASN A 966 -79.07 14.08 -0.42
N ILE A 967 -78.23 14.28 0.59
CA ILE A 967 -78.00 15.60 1.20
C ILE A 967 -76.89 16.32 0.44
N PHE A 968 -77.27 17.24 -0.45
CA PHE A 968 -76.33 18.10 -1.15
C PHE A 968 -75.74 19.15 -0.19
N GLY A 969 -74.41 19.31 -0.19
CA GLY A 969 -73.72 20.29 0.65
C GLY A 969 -73.58 19.93 2.13
N LEU A 970 -73.75 18.65 2.52
CA LEU A 970 -73.59 18.22 3.92
C LEU A 970 -72.16 18.45 4.43
N ASP A 971 -71.99 19.45 5.30
CA ASP A 971 -70.78 19.65 6.11
C ASP A 971 -71.02 19.14 7.54
N VAL A 972 -70.18 18.22 8.00
CA VAL A 972 -70.31 17.64 9.36
C VAL A 972 -69.86 18.61 10.47
N THR A 973 -69.15 19.68 10.13
CA THR A 973 -68.73 20.74 11.05
C THR A 973 -69.83 21.76 11.32
N GLU A 974 -70.89 21.79 10.49
CA GLU A 974 -72.06 22.62 10.71
C GLU A 974 -73.03 22.01 11.73
N ARG A 975 -73.16 22.68 12.87
CA ARG A 975 -74.06 22.28 13.98
C ARG A 975 -75.55 22.29 13.64
N GLN A 976 -75.92 22.67 12.43
CA GLN A 976 -77.30 22.70 11.95
C GLN A 976 -77.79 21.32 11.48
N TYR A 977 -76.91 20.32 11.29
CA TYR A 977 -77.33 18.97 10.88
C TYR A 977 -77.58 18.03 12.08
N TRP A 978 -78.69 17.27 12.03
CA TRP A 978 -79.10 16.31 13.06
C TRP A 978 -79.63 14.98 12.49
N LEU A 979 -79.35 13.87 13.16
CA LEU A 979 -79.91 12.52 12.93
C LEU A 979 -80.99 12.27 13.99
N ILE A 980 -82.26 12.01 13.64
CA ILE A 980 -83.39 12.16 14.62
C ILE A 980 -84.45 11.04 14.54
N ASP A 981 -84.09 9.77 14.78
CA ASP A 981 -84.95 8.58 14.58
C ASP A 981 -85.37 8.35 13.11
N LYS A 982 -86.26 7.38 12.93
CA LYS A 982 -86.78 6.89 11.68
C LYS A 982 -88.32 6.93 11.60
N ASN A 983 -89.13 7.51 12.51
CA ASN A 983 -90.62 7.35 12.50
C ASN A 983 -91.59 8.58 12.44
N VAL A 984 -91.18 9.84 12.32
CA VAL A 984 -92.07 11.04 12.47
C VAL A 984 -92.77 11.61 11.19
N MET A 985 -92.56 11.09 9.97
CA MET A 985 -92.98 11.56 8.60
C MET A 985 -92.92 13.09 8.22
N PRO A 986 -92.11 13.56 7.21
CA PRO A 986 -91.87 15.00 6.93
C PRO A 986 -93.17 15.80 6.74
N GLN A 987 -93.20 17.05 7.20
CA GLN A 987 -94.44 17.84 7.11
C GLN A 987 -94.69 18.32 5.66
N ASP A 988 -95.71 17.75 5.01
CA ASP A 988 -96.32 18.31 3.80
C ASP A 988 -97.03 19.64 4.14
N LYS A 989 -96.30 20.76 4.01
CA LYS A 989 -96.93 22.08 3.95
C LYS A 989 -97.43 22.35 2.53
N VAL A 990 -98.74 22.12 2.36
CA VAL A 990 -99.57 22.74 1.32
C VAL A 990 -99.25 24.24 1.23
N GLU A 991 -99.18 24.79 0.01
CA GLU A 991 -99.18 26.25 -0.19
C GLU A 991 -100.44 26.87 0.42
N THR A 992 -100.31 27.38 1.64
CA THR A 992 -101.10 28.52 2.12
C THR A 992 -100.14 29.38 2.93
N GLU A 993 -99.39 30.20 2.20
CA GLU A 993 -98.55 31.33 2.62
C GLU A 993 -97.77 31.23 3.97
N SER A 994 -96.44 31.32 3.84
CA SER A 994 -95.42 31.62 4.87
C SER A 994 -94.94 30.54 5.88
N GLU A 995 -93.64 30.26 5.74
CA GLU A 995 -92.60 29.95 6.76
C GLU A 995 -92.62 28.61 7.55
N ASP A 996 -91.41 28.04 7.71
CA ASP A 996 -90.89 27.08 8.70
C ASP A 996 -91.42 25.61 8.83
N ASN A 997 -90.53 24.62 8.54
CA ASN A 997 -89.96 23.61 9.50
C ASN A 997 -90.31 22.03 9.58
N LYS A 998 -89.48 21.12 8.95
CA LYS A 998 -89.04 19.66 9.15
C LYS A 998 -89.95 18.35 9.14
N THR A 999 -90.04 17.57 10.26
CA THR A 999 -89.69 16.09 10.47
C THR A 999 -90.74 14.99 10.18
N LYS A 1000 -90.51 13.68 9.80
CA LYS A 1000 -89.38 12.78 9.33
C LYS A 1000 -89.71 11.21 9.18
N SER A 1001 -89.67 10.47 8.05
CA SER A 1001 -89.52 8.95 7.92
C SER A 1001 -90.58 7.85 8.34
N GLU A 1002 -90.50 6.69 7.62
CA GLU A 1002 -90.98 5.25 7.81
C GLU A 1002 -92.48 4.86 7.93
N ASN A 1003 -92.96 3.61 7.67
CA ASN A 1003 -92.34 2.26 7.84
C ASN A 1003 -92.79 1.14 6.85
N ASN A 1004 -92.22 -0.07 7.02
CA ASN A 1004 -92.30 -1.24 6.11
C ASN A 1004 -93.63 -2.03 6.15
N SER A 1005 -94.05 -2.63 5.01
CA SER A 1005 -93.89 -4.09 4.72
C SER A 1005 -94.88 -4.71 3.68
N HIS A 1006 -94.32 -5.56 2.82
CA HIS A 1006 -94.84 -6.66 1.97
C HIS A 1006 -96.34 -6.84 1.55
N THR A 1007 -96.60 -6.67 0.24
CA THR A 1007 -97.02 -7.66 -0.81
C THR A 1007 -97.81 -8.95 -0.49
N PRO A 1008 -98.55 -9.57 -1.47
CA PRO A 1008 -99.11 -9.12 -2.76
C PRO A 1008 -100.64 -9.53 -2.89
N PRO A 1009 -101.37 -9.59 -4.05
CA PRO A 1009 -101.07 -10.33 -5.31
C PRO A 1009 -101.45 -9.68 -6.68
N ASP A 1010 -100.62 -9.97 -7.69
CA ASP A 1010 -100.95 -10.50 -9.05
C ASP A 1010 -101.70 -9.72 -10.18
N ASN A 1011 -101.34 -10.11 -11.42
CA ASN A 1011 -101.93 -9.93 -12.76
C ASN A 1011 -101.86 -8.62 -13.59
N SER A 1012 -100.92 -8.68 -14.55
CA SER A 1012 -100.90 -8.08 -15.91
C SER A 1012 -102.07 -8.54 -16.82
N PRO A 1013 -102.40 -7.92 -18.01
CA PRO A 1013 -101.56 -8.03 -19.23
C PRO A 1013 -101.63 -6.93 -20.34
N HIS A 1014 -100.72 -7.06 -21.34
CA HIS A 1014 -100.76 -6.63 -22.77
C HIS A 1014 -100.42 -5.18 -23.26
N LYS A 1015 -99.22 -5.06 -23.89
CA LYS A 1015 -98.89 -4.74 -25.32
C LYS A 1015 -99.99 -4.21 -26.30
N PRO A 1016 -99.63 -3.57 -27.46
CA PRO A 1016 -98.56 -2.61 -27.78
C PRO A 1016 -98.99 -1.49 -28.81
N ASP A 1017 -98.01 -0.84 -29.47
CA ASP A 1017 -98.06 -0.01 -30.71
C ASP A 1017 -98.54 1.48 -30.64
N ASP A 1018 -98.10 2.45 -31.46
CA ASP A 1018 -96.80 2.76 -32.14
C ASP A 1018 -96.85 4.21 -32.75
N VAL A 1019 -95.71 4.77 -33.23
CA VAL A 1019 -95.56 5.91 -34.19
C VAL A 1019 -95.93 7.35 -33.70
N SER A 1020 -95.03 8.32 -33.49
CA SER A 1020 -94.14 8.94 -34.50
C SER A 1020 -93.20 10.00 -33.90
N SER A 1021 -92.12 10.31 -34.61
CA SER A 1021 -91.03 11.22 -34.23
C SER A 1021 -90.96 12.50 -35.09
N GLN A 1022 -90.38 13.57 -34.55
CA GLN A 1022 -89.75 14.62 -35.35
C GLN A 1022 -88.23 14.39 -35.42
N PRO A 1023 -87.57 14.61 -36.57
CA PRO A 1023 -86.13 14.38 -36.70
C PRO A 1023 -85.31 15.47 -36.01
N VAL A 1024 -84.58 15.11 -34.96
CA VAL A 1024 -83.61 15.98 -34.28
C VAL A 1024 -82.45 16.29 -35.23
N ARG A 1025 -82.12 17.58 -35.40
CA ARG A 1025 -80.95 17.99 -36.17
C ARG A 1025 -79.68 17.80 -35.33
N HIS A 1026 -78.81 16.89 -35.76
CA HIS A 1026 -77.50 16.69 -35.15
C HIS A 1026 -76.47 17.67 -35.73
N PHE A 1027 -75.85 18.48 -34.89
CA PHE A 1027 -74.76 19.39 -35.25
C PHE A 1027 -73.42 18.76 -34.89
N LYS A 1028 -72.41 18.90 -35.77
CA LYS A 1028 -71.05 18.37 -35.52
C LYS A 1028 -70.24 19.25 -34.55
N SER A 1029 -70.53 20.55 -34.50
CA SER A 1029 -69.94 21.51 -33.57
C SER A 1029 -70.83 22.74 -33.48
N ILE A 1030 -70.68 23.51 -32.39
CA ILE A 1030 -71.36 24.78 -32.15
C ILE A 1030 -70.29 25.76 -31.66
N LYS A 1031 -70.19 26.96 -32.25
CA LYS A 1031 -69.27 28.02 -31.81
C LYS A 1031 -70.08 29.25 -31.39
N ILE A 1032 -69.79 29.78 -30.20
CA ILE A 1032 -70.47 30.91 -29.58
C ILE A 1032 -69.40 31.96 -29.27
N SER A 1033 -69.60 33.23 -29.67
CA SER A 1033 -68.64 34.30 -29.42
C SER A 1033 -69.32 35.67 -29.31
N GLY A 1034 -68.84 36.51 -28.38
CA GLY A 1034 -69.38 37.85 -28.11
C GLY A 1034 -68.61 38.57 -27.01
N LYS A 1035 -68.86 39.88 -26.83
CA LYS A 1035 -68.33 40.66 -25.70
C LYS A 1035 -69.32 40.64 -24.54
N ILE A 1036 -68.85 40.43 -23.32
CA ILE A 1036 -69.69 40.20 -22.14
C ILE A 1036 -69.19 41.09 -20.99
N PRO A 1037 -70.07 41.76 -20.22
CA PRO A 1037 -69.70 42.53 -19.04
C PRO A 1037 -69.07 41.65 -17.94
N VAL A 1038 -68.08 42.19 -17.22
CA VAL A 1038 -67.29 41.44 -16.23
C VAL A 1038 -68.15 40.97 -15.05
N ASP A 1039 -69.16 41.75 -14.67
CA ASP A 1039 -70.14 41.46 -13.62
C ASP A 1039 -71.07 40.28 -13.94
N GLN A 1040 -71.19 39.88 -15.22
CA GLN A 1040 -72.02 38.74 -15.66
C GLN A 1040 -71.22 37.46 -15.90
N TRP A 1041 -69.91 37.46 -15.62
CA TRP A 1041 -69.00 36.32 -15.86
C TRP A 1041 -69.49 34.98 -15.30
N THR A 1042 -70.06 34.98 -14.08
CA THR A 1042 -70.56 33.75 -13.42
C THR A 1042 -71.73 33.10 -14.15
N GLN A 1043 -72.55 33.86 -14.88
CA GLN A 1043 -73.67 33.31 -15.66
C GLN A 1043 -73.22 32.48 -16.86
N LEU A 1044 -71.98 32.69 -17.36
CA LEU A 1044 -71.41 31.87 -18.43
C LEU A 1044 -71.17 30.43 -17.98
N PHE A 1045 -70.82 30.26 -16.70
CA PHE A 1045 -70.56 28.95 -16.13
C PHE A 1045 -71.84 28.10 -16.10
N SER A 1046 -72.94 28.67 -15.61
CA SER A 1046 -74.24 27.99 -15.58
C SER A 1046 -74.90 27.83 -16.95
N SER A 1047 -74.72 28.80 -17.86
CA SER A 1047 -75.50 28.84 -19.12
C SER A 1047 -74.83 28.15 -20.30
N PHE A 1048 -73.49 28.04 -20.31
CA PHE A 1048 -72.75 27.44 -21.43
C PHE A 1048 -71.75 26.38 -20.99
N ILE A 1049 -71.02 26.58 -19.90
CA ILE A 1049 -69.95 25.63 -19.49
C ILE A 1049 -70.54 24.35 -18.88
N VAL A 1050 -71.39 24.45 -17.86
CA VAL A 1050 -72.02 23.28 -17.21
C VAL A 1050 -72.85 22.44 -18.19
N PRO A 1051 -73.71 23.01 -19.07
CA PRO A 1051 -74.48 22.22 -20.03
C PRO A 1051 -73.65 21.52 -21.12
N LEU A 1052 -72.47 22.04 -21.46
CA LEU A 1052 -71.61 21.52 -22.54
C LEU A 1052 -70.36 20.79 -22.04
N ASN A 1053 -70.19 20.63 -20.73
CA ASN A 1053 -69.00 20.04 -20.10
C ASN A 1053 -68.70 18.61 -20.61
N GLN A 1054 -69.73 17.84 -20.98
CA GLN A 1054 -69.59 16.49 -21.52
C GLN A 1054 -69.44 16.44 -23.05
N ASN A 1055 -69.31 17.59 -23.73
CA ASN A 1055 -69.28 17.70 -25.20
C ASN A 1055 -67.91 18.15 -25.76
N ASN A 1056 -66.80 17.77 -25.10
CA ASN A 1056 -65.43 18.18 -25.47
C ASN A 1056 -65.30 19.71 -25.65
N LEU A 1057 -65.80 20.45 -24.67
CA LEU A 1057 -65.81 21.92 -24.68
C LEU A 1057 -64.38 22.49 -24.57
N GLU A 1058 -63.93 23.14 -25.63
CA GLU A 1058 -62.70 23.95 -25.64
C GLU A 1058 -63.04 25.42 -25.33
N ILE A 1059 -62.35 26.02 -24.36
CA ILE A 1059 -62.64 27.37 -23.85
C ILE A 1059 -61.49 28.32 -24.21
N GLU A 1060 -61.65 29.10 -25.28
CA GLU A 1060 -60.75 30.20 -25.62
C GLU A 1060 -61.12 31.46 -24.80
N VAL A 1061 -60.21 31.98 -23.98
CA VAL A 1061 -60.42 33.20 -23.18
C VAL A 1061 -59.42 34.29 -23.58
N SER A 1062 -59.91 35.51 -23.82
CA SER A 1062 -59.08 36.67 -24.15
C SER A 1062 -59.49 37.87 -23.30
N PHE A 1063 -58.52 38.47 -22.60
CA PHE A 1063 -58.70 39.65 -21.78
C PHE A 1063 -58.07 40.87 -22.46
N LYS A 1064 -58.80 41.99 -22.52
CA LYS A 1064 -58.26 43.26 -23.01
C LYS A 1064 -58.53 44.36 -21.98
N ALA A 1065 -57.46 44.82 -21.33
CA ALA A 1065 -57.46 45.98 -20.44
C ALA A 1065 -56.75 47.16 -21.12
N SER A 1066 -57.03 48.37 -20.65
CA SER A 1066 -56.42 49.61 -21.13
C SER A 1066 -55.90 50.42 -19.94
N SER A 1067 -54.72 51.03 -20.08
CA SER A 1067 -54.18 51.97 -19.10
C SER A 1067 -55.12 53.19 -18.95
N THR A 1068 -55.27 53.72 -17.74
CA THR A 1068 -56.13 54.89 -17.47
C THR A 1068 -55.39 55.93 -16.64
N LEU A 1069 -55.74 57.21 -16.78
CA LEU A 1069 -55.07 58.33 -16.07
C LEU A 1069 -55.07 58.20 -14.53
N ALA A 1070 -56.02 57.45 -13.96
CA ALA A 1070 -56.10 57.23 -12.51
C ALA A 1070 -55.32 55.99 -12.02
N LYS A 1071 -55.01 55.05 -12.91
CA LYS A 1071 -54.26 53.81 -12.64
C LYS A 1071 -53.48 53.41 -13.91
N PRO A 1072 -52.23 53.89 -14.06
CA PRO A 1072 -51.38 53.47 -15.16
C PRO A 1072 -51.01 51.99 -15.02
N LEU A 1073 -50.92 51.29 -16.15
CA LEU A 1073 -50.34 49.95 -16.24
C LEU A 1073 -48.88 50.09 -16.67
N ASP A 1074 -47.96 50.02 -15.70
CA ASP A 1074 -46.50 50.03 -15.91
C ASP A 1074 -45.85 48.80 -15.25
N GLU A 1075 -44.63 48.46 -15.66
CA GLU A 1075 -43.92 47.26 -15.17
C GLU A 1075 -43.61 47.27 -13.66
N SER A 1076 -43.59 48.45 -13.04
CA SER A 1076 -43.33 48.59 -11.60
C SER A 1076 -44.57 48.27 -10.76
N ALA A 1077 -45.76 48.45 -11.33
CA ALA A 1077 -47.04 48.24 -10.66
C ALA A 1077 -47.22 46.78 -10.20
N GLN A 1078 -47.56 46.61 -8.92
CA GLN A 1078 -47.73 45.28 -8.31
C GLN A 1078 -48.85 44.46 -8.98
N ILE A 1079 -49.88 45.11 -9.50
CA ILE A 1079 -50.97 44.47 -10.28
C ILE A 1079 -50.43 43.83 -11.56
N TYR A 1080 -49.56 44.53 -12.30
CA TYR A 1080 -48.97 44.00 -13.53
C TYR A 1080 -48.10 42.76 -13.25
N LYS A 1081 -47.33 42.76 -12.17
CA LYS A 1081 -46.53 41.59 -11.73
C LYS A 1081 -47.40 40.37 -11.40
N ILE A 1082 -48.48 40.58 -10.63
CA ILE A 1082 -49.44 39.51 -10.30
C ILE A 1082 -50.11 38.94 -11.57
N VAL A 1083 -50.47 39.80 -12.53
CA VAL A 1083 -51.02 39.36 -13.83
C VAL A 1083 -50.00 38.55 -14.62
N LYS A 1084 -48.74 39.01 -14.72
CA LYS A 1084 -47.66 38.33 -15.44
C LYS A 1084 -47.35 36.95 -14.85
N GLU A 1085 -47.32 36.83 -13.53
CA GLU A 1085 -47.16 35.56 -12.80
C GLU A 1085 -48.35 34.61 -13.01
N SER A 1086 -49.58 35.14 -12.93
CA SER A 1086 -50.82 34.36 -13.15
C SER A 1086 -50.92 33.82 -14.58
N VAL A 1087 -50.55 34.63 -15.58
CA VAL A 1087 -50.46 34.21 -16.99
C VAL A 1087 -49.49 33.05 -17.14
N GLN A 1088 -48.34 33.11 -16.47
CA GLN A 1088 -47.30 32.09 -16.55
C GLN A 1088 -47.70 30.77 -15.87
N GLN A 1089 -48.38 30.83 -14.71
CA GLN A 1089 -48.92 29.65 -14.02
C GLN A 1089 -50.06 28.97 -14.80
N LEU A 1090 -50.88 29.75 -15.52
CA LEU A 1090 -52.00 29.25 -16.32
C LEU A 1090 -51.63 28.89 -17.78
N GLY A 1091 -50.36 29.03 -18.17
CA GLY A 1091 -49.88 28.69 -19.51
C GLY A 1091 -50.40 29.61 -20.64
N LEU A 1092 -50.90 30.80 -20.29
CA LEU A 1092 -51.42 31.79 -21.24
C LEU A 1092 -50.28 32.62 -21.85
N LYS A 1093 -50.57 33.36 -22.93
CA LYS A 1093 -49.64 34.33 -23.53
C LYS A 1093 -50.06 35.76 -23.18
N LEU A 1094 -49.10 36.55 -22.72
CA LEU A 1094 -49.24 38.01 -22.58
C LEU A 1094 -48.64 38.69 -23.82
N GLU A 1095 -49.43 39.52 -24.48
CA GLU A 1095 -48.94 40.45 -25.51
C GLU A 1095 -48.96 41.86 -24.95
N GLU A 1096 -47.81 42.52 -24.98
CA GLU A 1096 -47.61 43.90 -24.51
C GLU A 1096 -47.63 44.83 -25.72
N ILE A 1097 -48.40 45.92 -25.63
CA ILE A 1097 -48.60 46.90 -26.71
C ILE A 1097 -48.38 48.28 -26.10
N GLU A 1098 -47.37 49.01 -26.56
CA GLU A 1098 -47.07 50.40 -26.19
C GLU A 1098 -48.07 51.40 -26.79
#